data_AF-A0A3Q3LCA5-F1
#
_entry.id   AF-A0A3Q3LCA5-F1
#
_cell.length_a   1.000
_cell.length_b   1.000
_cell.length_c   1.000
_cell.angle_alpha   90.00
_cell.angle_beta   90.00
_cell.angle_gamma   90.00
#
_symmetry.space_group_name_H-M   'P 1'
#
loop_
_entity.id
_entity.type
_entity.pdbx_description
1 polymer ?
#
loop_
_entity_poly.entity_id
_entity_poly.type
_entity_poly.pdbx_seq_one_letter_code
_entity_poly.pdbx_strand_id
1 'polypeptide(L)'
;ISSTSDSGVMCQSSHNLITIDAFTAETDLMLFVLYHLVFHTWCFLHSRQPFNSIIGEKYRWPTTIPYYLEDSLELNAKGVILKTFDQYRLKTCIDFTPWTGEKNYISVYKGSGCSSSVGNRQVGKQKLSIGKNCDRLGTVEHEFMHALGFWHEQSRADRDDYVKIIWDHIKPGQEHNFKTYGDTVSSALGVPYDYGSVMHYSKMSFNIGSEPTIITRIPRFMDVIGQRMGFSANDLTKLNHLYNCSKSSTFVDSCNFEEEDICGMIQGTGKAEWEQRSSVSGGPETDFTTMGQCKGKGYFMHFRTASADPGDRAFLESRWLYPKPGAQCLQFFLHNTGAADDVFNMWVREDDKASPSGKLKLFKSISGGAMGSWELHNVNLNMTEKVRVVFEGVRGKSPSKGGFSLDDINLSSTKCPQHIWHIRNITGLMATTPAGKKLYSPRFLSPAGYSFQVGMYPNGQSNNPGYMALYFHLTSGPNDHSLKWPCPWQQATMVLMDQQSDIRQQMNMHRMITTEPDKMSSDGTEYYWDDPRKVGSKVTASDGSYYYRGPGSGTSTFITHSRLRSRNFIKGDDAFFLFSLEDISNLLVSQPVPPSAVHDDGSLVKAAADQGAPYGAASNLTAVTAMAAFVAAAMLVVAILIAGNAWRTRRRNQEKDDVVIIQGMPGFMEVSVSQAIKSIHKIAFKLVITYCASLKVQQTVTLIE
;
A
#
# COMPACT_ATOMS: atom_id res chain seq x y z
N ILE A 1 -0.19 38.90 -2.16
CA ILE A 1 -1.55 38.40 -2.46
C ILE A 1 -1.51 36.90 -2.16
N SER A 2 -2.09 36.53 -1.02
CA SER A 2 -1.95 35.24 -0.35
C SER A 2 -2.66 34.12 -1.10
N SER A 3 -1.92 33.07 -1.46
CA SER A 3 -2.46 31.83 -2.03
C SER A 3 -3.00 30.92 -0.91
N THR A 4 -4.32 30.86 -0.78
CA THR A 4 -5.01 29.72 -0.15
C THR A 4 -4.90 28.53 -1.11
N SER A 5 -4.09 27.53 -0.73
CA SER A 5 -4.09 26.24 -1.42
C SER A 5 -5.15 25.36 -0.76
N ASP A 6 -6.38 25.46 -1.25
CA ASP A 6 -7.46 24.56 -0.84
C ASP A 6 -7.10 23.11 -1.21
N SER A 7 -7.07 22.26 -0.21
CA SER A 7 -7.06 20.80 -0.35
C SER A 7 -8.43 20.37 -0.86
N GLY A 8 -8.59 20.39 -2.19
CA GLY A 8 -9.83 20.04 -2.86
C GLY A 8 -10.14 18.55 -2.75
N VAL A 9 -11.34 18.24 -2.26
CA VAL A 9 -11.99 16.95 -2.45
C VAL A 9 -12.15 16.74 -3.96
N MET A 10 -11.59 15.66 -4.48
CA MET A 10 -11.69 15.34 -5.90
C MET A 10 -13.12 14.83 -6.16
N CYS A 11 -13.97 15.65 -6.79
CA CYS A 11 -15.30 15.24 -7.22
C CYS A 11 -15.16 14.18 -8.33
N GLN A 12 -14.98 12.91 -7.98
CA GLN A 12 -15.01 11.82 -8.97
C GLN A 12 -16.47 11.47 -9.30
N SER A 13 -16.77 11.40 -10.60
CA SER A 13 -17.97 10.74 -11.11
C SER A 13 -17.55 9.42 -11.75
N SER A 14 -18.01 8.30 -11.20
CA SER A 14 -18.36 7.14 -12.02
C SER A 14 -19.65 7.49 -12.77
N HIS A 15 -19.69 7.19 -14.07
CA HIS A 15 -20.82 7.36 -15.01
C HIS A 15 -20.92 8.70 -15.76
N ASN A 16 -20.39 8.70 -17.00
CA ASN A 16 -20.96 9.48 -18.09
C ASN A 16 -22.01 8.61 -18.79
N LEU A 17 -23.28 8.79 -18.47
CA LEU A 17 -24.38 8.44 -19.36
C LEU A 17 -24.61 9.67 -20.26
N ILE A 18 -24.14 9.59 -21.50
CA ILE A 18 -24.47 10.58 -22.52
C ILE A 18 -25.91 10.32 -22.96
N THR A 19 -26.83 11.17 -22.54
CA THR A 19 -28.14 11.30 -23.17
C THR A 19 -27.96 11.94 -24.54
N ILE A 20 -28.26 11.19 -25.60
CA ILE A 20 -28.31 11.68 -26.98
C ILE A 20 -29.77 12.04 -27.26
N ASP A 21 -30.08 13.33 -27.21
CA ASP A 21 -31.31 13.86 -27.79
C ASP A 21 -31.13 14.12 -29.29
N ALA A 22 -32.20 13.84 -30.02
CA ALA A 22 -32.27 13.60 -31.45
C ALA A 22 -31.90 14.80 -32.33
N PHE A 23 -31.06 14.56 -33.35
CA PHE A 23 -31.01 15.37 -34.58
C PHE A 23 -30.94 14.48 -35.83
N THR A 24 -31.51 15.02 -36.88
CA THR A 24 -32.04 14.43 -38.12
C THR A 24 -31.06 13.61 -38.96
N ALA A 25 -31.53 12.44 -39.40
CA ALA A 25 -30.86 11.52 -40.31
C ALA A 25 -30.92 12.02 -41.76
N GLU A 26 -29.76 12.11 -42.43
CA GLU A 26 -29.49 11.53 -43.76
C GLU A 26 -28.17 12.01 -44.41
N THR A 27 -27.42 12.96 -43.82
CA THR A 27 -26.11 13.39 -44.35
C THR A 27 -24.88 12.86 -43.60
N ASP A 28 -25.06 12.16 -42.48
CA ASP A 28 -23.92 11.73 -41.62
C ASP A 28 -23.30 10.38 -41.99
N LEU A 29 -23.96 9.51 -42.75
CA LEU A 29 -23.45 8.15 -42.96
C LEU A 29 -22.13 8.12 -43.77
N MET A 30 -21.94 9.05 -44.70
CA MET A 30 -20.71 9.11 -45.51
C MET A 30 -19.54 9.75 -44.76
N LEU A 31 -19.78 10.78 -43.94
CA LEU A 31 -18.75 11.39 -43.09
C LEU A 31 -18.36 10.47 -41.92
N PHE A 32 -19.29 9.71 -41.35
CA PHE A 32 -19.00 8.74 -40.29
C PHE A 32 -18.13 7.57 -40.80
N VAL A 33 -18.37 7.11 -42.03
CA VAL A 33 -17.58 6.03 -42.66
C VAL A 33 -16.18 6.50 -43.04
N LEU A 34 -16.03 7.72 -43.57
CA LEU A 34 -14.71 8.31 -43.87
C LEU A 34 -13.92 8.64 -42.59
N TYR A 35 -14.58 9.13 -41.53
CA TYR A 35 -13.94 9.38 -40.24
C TYR A 35 -13.51 8.06 -39.59
N HIS A 36 -14.34 7.00 -39.64
CA HIS A 36 -13.94 5.69 -39.10
C HIS A 36 -12.84 5.00 -39.92
N LEU A 37 -12.82 5.12 -41.24
CA LEU A 37 -11.73 4.58 -42.07
C LEU A 37 -10.42 5.34 -41.87
N VAL A 38 -10.44 6.66 -41.80
CA VAL A 38 -9.23 7.47 -41.53
C VAL A 38 -8.75 7.28 -40.09
N PHE A 39 -9.66 7.17 -39.10
CA PHE A 39 -9.31 6.93 -37.70
C PHE A 39 -8.82 5.50 -37.47
N HIS A 40 -9.39 4.48 -38.12
CA HIS A 40 -8.87 3.11 -38.05
C HIS A 40 -7.52 2.98 -38.74
N THR A 41 -7.29 3.66 -39.88
CA THR A 41 -6.01 3.60 -40.60
C THR A 41 -4.92 4.43 -39.88
N TRP A 42 -5.28 5.51 -39.18
CA TRP A 42 -4.37 6.28 -38.33
C TRP A 42 -4.05 5.57 -37.00
N CYS A 43 -5.02 4.90 -36.37
CA CYS A 43 -4.78 4.01 -35.23
C CYS A 43 -3.92 2.79 -35.60
N PHE A 44 -4.10 2.20 -36.79
CA PHE A 44 -3.30 1.05 -37.25
C PHE A 44 -1.86 1.40 -37.62
N LEU A 45 -1.56 2.66 -37.93
CA LEU A 45 -0.20 3.09 -38.33
C LEU A 45 0.57 3.83 -37.22
N HIS A 46 -0.03 4.15 -36.07
CA HIS A 46 0.65 4.88 -34.98
C HIS A 46 0.35 4.43 -33.53
N SER A 47 -0.26 3.26 -33.29
CA SER A 47 -0.45 2.76 -31.91
C SER A 47 0.82 2.14 -31.30
N ARG A 48 1.80 2.97 -30.94
CA ARG A 48 2.81 2.60 -29.93
C ARG A 48 2.18 2.70 -28.54
N GLN A 49 1.57 1.62 -28.09
CA GLN A 49 1.07 1.50 -26.72
C GLN A 49 2.28 1.53 -25.77
N PRO A 50 2.28 2.22 -24.63
CA PRO A 50 3.39 2.18 -23.66
C PRO A 50 3.26 1.03 -22.62
N PHE A 51 4.26 0.82 -21.73
CA PHE A 51 4.50 -0.50 -21.08
C PHE A 51 4.90 -0.50 -19.58
N ASN A 52 4.26 -1.27 -18.66
CA ASN A 52 4.73 -1.48 -17.26
C ASN A 52 4.54 -2.86 -16.59
N SER A 53 3.80 -3.81 -17.16
CA SER A 53 3.69 -5.20 -16.67
C SER A 53 4.43 -6.16 -17.59
N ILE A 54 5.19 -7.12 -17.07
CA ILE A 54 5.85 -8.16 -17.87
C ILE A 54 4.85 -8.90 -18.79
N ILE A 55 5.20 -9.04 -20.07
CA ILE A 55 4.42 -9.78 -21.05
C ILE A 55 4.69 -11.28 -20.90
N GLY A 56 3.61 -12.06 -20.83
CA GLY A 56 3.63 -13.52 -20.88
C GLY A 56 2.93 -14.19 -19.71
N GLU A 57 1.93 -15.02 -20.02
CA GLU A 57 1.16 -15.81 -19.03
C GLU A 57 2.05 -16.70 -18.15
N LYS A 58 3.18 -17.17 -18.69
CA LYS A 58 4.15 -17.98 -17.93
C LYS A 58 4.73 -17.25 -16.71
N TYR A 59 4.72 -15.92 -16.67
CA TYR A 59 5.23 -15.13 -15.55
C TYR A 59 4.15 -14.77 -14.52
N ARG A 60 2.92 -15.28 -14.67
CA ARG A 60 1.84 -15.04 -13.73
C ARG A 60 1.93 -16.00 -12.54
N TRP A 61 1.62 -15.48 -11.36
CA TRP A 61 1.30 -16.32 -10.22
C TRP A 61 -0.16 -16.78 -10.29
N PRO A 62 -0.55 -17.86 -9.61
CA PRO A 62 -1.95 -18.05 -9.24
C PRO A 62 -2.46 -16.84 -8.42
N THR A 63 -3.78 -16.61 -8.43
CA THR A 63 -4.39 -15.53 -7.64
C THR A 63 -4.17 -15.70 -6.14
N THR A 64 -4.02 -16.94 -5.66
CA THR A 64 -3.59 -17.24 -4.29
C THR A 64 -2.11 -17.63 -4.31
N ILE A 65 -1.25 -16.76 -3.78
CA ILE A 65 0.21 -16.91 -3.86
C ILE A 65 0.74 -17.62 -2.61
N PRO A 66 1.42 -18.77 -2.77
CA PRO A 66 2.10 -19.42 -1.66
C PRO A 66 3.29 -18.59 -1.18
N TYR A 67 3.39 -18.34 0.11
CA TYR A 67 4.50 -17.60 0.73
C TYR A 67 5.13 -18.36 1.89
N TYR A 68 6.41 -18.06 2.13
CA TYR A 68 7.15 -18.51 3.31
C TYR A 68 7.91 -17.33 3.92
N LEU A 69 7.71 -17.05 5.21
CA LEU A 69 8.40 -16.01 5.96
C LEU A 69 9.59 -16.62 6.70
N GLU A 70 10.79 -16.39 6.18
CA GLU A 70 12.02 -16.93 6.75
C GLU A 70 12.31 -16.35 8.14
N ASP A 71 12.95 -17.14 9.01
CA ASP A 71 13.30 -16.73 10.38
C ASP A 71 14.33 -15.61 10.46
N SER A 72 15.03 -15.36 9.35
CA SER A 72 15.92 -14.21 9.20
C SER A 72 15.19 -12.85 9.31
N LEU A 73 13.87 -12.81 9.06
CA LEU A 73 13.08 -11.58 9.13
C LEU A 73 12.96 -11.06 10.56
N GLU A 74 13.06 -9.74 10.69
CA GLU A 74 12.66 -9.05 11.93
C GLU A 74 11.17 -9.28 12.20
N LEU A 75 10.80 -9.42 13.47
CA LEU A 75 9.40 -9.71 13.82
C LEU A 75 8.45 -8.60 13.37
N ASN A 76 8.92 -7.33 13.42
CA ASN A 76 8.16 -6.21 12.87
C ASN A 76 7.90 -6.39 11.37
N ALA A 77 8.92 -6.81 10.60
CA ALA A 77 8.78 -7.06 9.17
C ALA A 77 7.77 -8.16 8.87
N LYS A 78 7.77 -9.27 9.63
CA LYS A 78 6.74 -10.32 9.49
C LYS A 78 5.33 -9.75 9.66
N GLY A 79 5.08 -8.94 10.68
CA GLY A 79 3.79 -8.28 10.89
C GLY A 79 3.42 -7.28 9.79
N VAL A 80 4.37 -6.48 9.31
CA VAL A 80 4.16 -5.54 8.18
C VAL A 80 3.81 -6.28 6.89
N ILE A 81 4.45 -7.42 6.62
CA ILE A 81 4.16 -8.26 5.44
C ILE A 81 2.74 -8.80 5.51
N LEU A 82 2.31 -9.33 6.66
CA LEU A 82 0.93 -9.81 6.83
C LEU A 82 -0.09 -8.68 6.69
N LYS A 83 0.19 -7.49 7.24
CA LYS A 83 -0.66 -6.31 7.06
C LYS A 83 -0.74 -5.87 5.60
N THR A 84 0.33 -6.06 4.84
CA THR A 84 0.37 -5.80 3.39
C THR A 84 -0.51 -6.79 2.63
N PHE A 85 -0.52 -8.07 3.01
CA PHE A 85 -1.44 -9.05 2.43
C PHE A 85 -2.90 -8.67 2.65
N ASP A 86 -3.24 -8.06 3.79
CA ASP A 86 -4.59 -7.55 4.01
C ASP A 86 -4.96 -6.41 3.05
N GLN A 87 -4.00 -5.57 2.64
CA GLN A 87 -4.24 -4.54 1.62
C GLN A 87 -4.50 -5.14 0.23
N TYR A 88 -3.72 -6.15 -0.17
CA TYR A 88 -3.99 -6.91 -1.40
C TYR A 88 -5.38 -7.55 -1.38
N ARG A 89 -5.75 -8.20 -0.27
CA ARG A 89 -7.07 -8.83 -0.10
C ARG A 89 -8.21 -7.82 -0.15
N LEU A 90 -8.01 -6.62 0.38
CA LEU A 90 -9.04 -5.58 0.41
C LEU A 90 -9.25 -4.95 -0.97
N LYS A 91 -8.18 -4.75 -1.73
CA LYS A 91 -8.17 -3.91 -2.94
C LYS A 91 -8.10 -4.71 -4.25
N THR A 92 -7.82 -6.01 -4.19
CA THR A 92 -7.61 -6.88 -5.35
C THR A 92 -8.17 -8.28 -5.11
N CYS A 93 -8.19 -9.12 -6.14
CA CYS A 93 -8.49 -10.54 -6.03
C CYS A 93 -7.26 -11.41 -5.63
N ILE A 94 -6.09 -10.80 -5.44
CA ILE A 94 -4.87 -11.50 -5.03
C ILE A 94 -4.94 -11.82 -3.53
N ASP A 95 -4.63 -13.07 -3.21
CA ASP A 95 -4.55 -13.60 -1.85
C ASP A 95 -3.19 -14.26 -1.62
N PHE A 96 -2.88 -14.53 -0.36
CA PHE A 96 -1.62 -15.10 0.09
C PHE A 96 -1.88 -16.20 1.11
N THR A 97 -1.27 -17.37 0.92
CA THR A 97 -1.38 -18.50 1.84
C THR A 97 -0.01 -19.03 2.22
N PRO A 98 0.20 -19.52 3.46
CA PRO A 98 1.43 -20.22 3.81
C PRO A 98 1.69 -21.36 2.83
N TRP A 99 2.96 -21.51 2.43
CA TRP A 99 3.38 -22.55 1.50
C TRP A 99 3.18 -23.94 2.10
N THR A 100 2.47 -24.82 1.37
CA THR A 100 2.10 -26.18 1.78
C THR A 100 2.68 -27.27 0.89
N GLY A 101 3.52 -26.90 -0.09
CA GLY A 101 4.22 -27.82 -0.99
C GLY A 101 4.01 -27.51 -2.46
N GLU A 102 3.42 -26.35 -2.79
CA GLU A 102 3.25 -25.87 -4.14
C GLU A 102 4.61 -25.72 -4.85
N LYS A 103 4.66 -26.03 -6.15
CA LYS A 103 5.91 -26.09 -6.92
C LYS A 103 6.70 -24.78 -6.84
N ASN A 104 6.04 -23.63 -6.94
CA ASN A 104 6.65 -22.31 -6.87
C ASN A 104 6.03 -21.52 -5.72
N TYR A 105 6.85 -20.76 -5.00
CA TYR A 105 6.42 -19.93 -3.87
C TYR A 105 7.37 -18.76 -3.65
N ILE A 106 6.90 -17.73 -2.95
CA ILE A 106 7.70 -16.57 -2.56
C ILE A 106 8.30 -16.82 -1.16
N SER A 107 9.63 -16.90 -1.07
CA SER A 107 10.37 -16.94 0.18
C SER A 107 10.85 -15.55 0.55
N VAL A 108 10.23 -14.97 1.58
CA VAL A 108 10.55 -13.63 2.06
C VAL A 108 11.61 -13.72 3.15
N TYR A 109 12.72 -13.01 2.98
CA TYR A 109 13.88 -13.11 3.87
C TYR A 109 14.54 -11.75 4.11
N LYS A 110 15.34 -11.64 5.17
CA LYS A 110 16.14 -10.45 5.44
C LYS A 110 17.45 -10.51 4.66
N GLY A 111 17.49 -9.80 3.53
CA GLY A 111 18.70 -9.63 2.73
C GLY A 111 19.26 -8.21 2.80
N SER A 112 20.09 -7.87 1.81
CA SER A 112 20.65 -6.52 1.67
C SER A 112 19.69 -5.63 0.87
N GLY A 113 19.08 -4.65 1.53
CA GLY A 113 18.08 -3.77 0.93
C GLY A 113 16.72 -4.44 0.70
N CYS A 114 15.90 -3.83 -0.14
CA CYS A 114 14.60 -4.35 -0.54
C CYS A 114 14.68 -4.74 -2.02
N SER A 115 14.28 -5.97 -2.37
CA SER A 115 14.36 -6.42 -3.77
C SER A 115 13.46 -7.60 -4.06
N SER A 116 13.07 -7.72 -5.32
CA SER A 116 12.25 -8.81 -5.83
C SER A 116 12.55 -9.06 -7.30
N SER A 117 12.31 -10.30 -7.75
CA SER A 117 12.30 -10.62 -9.17
C SER A 117 10.97 -10.20 -9.80
N VAL A 118 11.00 -9.79 -11.06
CA VAL A 118 9.76 -9.42 -11.75
C VAL A 118 9.02 -10.64 -12.31
N GLY A 119 7.82 -10.89 -11.79
CA GLY A 119 6.94 -12.00 -12.15
C GLY A 119 7.32 -13.33 -11.49
N ASN A 120 6.50 -14.36 -11.73
CA ASN A 120 6.80 -15.75 -11.35
C ASN A 120 7.90 -16.31 -12.26
N ARG A 121 9.09 -16.50 -11.72
CA ARG A 121 10.24 -17.02 -12.47
C ARG A 121 10.20 -18.54 -12.67
N GLN A 122 9.26 -19.23 -12.04
CA GLN A 122 9.11 -20.69 -12.05
C GLN A 122 10.35 -21.46 -11.58
N VAL A 123 11.09 -20.90 -10.63
CA VAL A 123 12.35 -21.44 -10.09
C VAL A 123 12.18 -22.21 -8.78
N GLY A 124 10.94 -22.53 -8.39
CA GLY A 124 10.64 -23.07 -7.08
C GLY A 124 10.65 -22.00 -6.00
N LYS A 125 11.71 -21.97 -5.19
CA LYS A 125 11.92 -20.99 -4.12
C LYS A 125 12.34 -19.63 -4.71
N GLN A 126 11.38 -18.75 -4.98
CA GLN A 126 11.66 -17.39 -5.44
C GLN A 126 11.91 -16.45 -4.25
N LYS A 127 13.12 -15.90 -4.14
CA LYS A 127 13.50 -15.04 -3.02
C LYS A 127 12.95 -13.61 -3.19
N LEU A 128 12.42 -13.04 -2.11
CA LEU A 128 12.04 -11.63 -1.99
C LEU A 128 12.69 -11.06 -0.72
N SER A 129 13.45 -9.98 -0.87
CA SER A 129 14.21 -9.40 0.23
C SER A 129 13.46 -8.25 0.89
N ILE A 130 13.19 -8.37 2.20
CA ILE A 130 12.78 -7.28 3.08
C ILE A 130 13.88 -7.10 4.13
N GLY A 131 14.89 -6.31 3.75
CA GLY A 131 16.04 -6.00 4.59
C GLY A 131 15.77 -4.93 5.65
N LYS A 132 16.86 -4.44 6.26
CA LYS A 132 16.81 -3.35 7.24
C LYS A 132 16.16 -2.09 6.63
N ASN A 133 15.22 -1.48 7.37
CA ASN A 133 14.44 -0.30 6.96
C ASN A 133 13.44 -0.52 5.80
N CYS A 134 13.23 -1.77 5.37
CA CYS A 134 12.23 -2.13 4.35
C CYS A 134 10.85 -2.49 4.93
N ASP A 135 10.73 -2.49 6.26
CA ASP A 135 9.55 -2.79 7.06
C ASP A 135 8.51 -1.65 7.03
N ARG A 136 8.16 -1.19 5.83
CA ARG A 136 7.12 -0.18 5.58
C ARG A 136 6.10 -0.77 4.62
N LEU A 137 4.82 -0.54 4.88
CA LEU A 137 3.71 -1.11 4.11
C LEU A 137 3.86 -0.83 2.59
N GLY A 138 4.03 0.44 2.19
CA GLY A 138 4.21 0.77 0.78
C GLY A 138 5.51 0.22 0.15
N THR A 139 6.53 -0.09 0.95
CA THR A 139 7.75 -0.77 0.45
C THR A 139 7.47 -2.26 0.22
N VAL A 140 6.78 -2.93 1.13
CA VAL A 140 6.41 -4.35 0.94
C VAL A 140 5.43 -4.49 -0.23
N GLU A 141 4.45 -3.60 -0.35
CA GLU A 141 3.54 -3.56 -1.51
C GLU A 141 4.31 -3.46 -2.83
N HIS A 142 5.32 -2.59 -2.89
CA HIS A 142 6.20 -2.40 -4.03
C HIS A 142 6.95 -3.69 -4.42
N GLU A 143 7.57 -4.38 -3.46
CA GLU A 143 8.32 -5.61 -3.75
C GLU A 143 7.41 -6.77 -4.19
N PHE A 144 6.18 -6.82 -3.67
CA PHE A 144 5.18 -7.80 -4.13
C PHE A 144 4.59 -7.44 -5.50
N MET A 145 4.47 -6.15 -5.85
CA MET A 145 4.12 -5.72 -7.20
C MET A 145 5.17 -6.16 -8.22
N HIS A 146 6.46 -6.07 -7.88
CA HIS A 146 7.52 -6.69 -8.68
C HIS A 146 7.26 -8.19 -8.84
N ALA A 147 7.07 -8.93 -7.74
CA ALA A 147 6.83 -10.37 -7.80
C ALA A 147 5.60 -10.74 -8.65
N LEU A 148 4.57 -9.89 -8.67
CA LEU A 148 3.35 -10.02 -9.47
C LEU A 148 3.53 -9.68 -10.96
N GLY A 149 4.66 -9.08 -11.33
CA GLY A 149 5.05 -8.84 -12.71
C GLY A 149 5.14 -7.38 -13.13
N PHE A 150 5.22 -6.42 -12.20
CA PHE A 150 5.34 -5.00 -12.55
C PHE A 150 6.78 -4.51 -12.49
N TRP A 151 7.19 -3.75 -13.49
CA TRP A 151 8.41 -2.95 -13.44
C TRP A 151 8.15 -1.63 -12.70
N HIS A 152 9.20 -0.83 -12.53
CA HIS A 152 9.02 0.53 -12.03
C HIS A 152 8.28 1.42 -13.02
N GLU A 153 7.51 2.38 -12.50
CA GLU A 153 6.74 3.29 -13.35
C GLU A 153 7.64 4.16 -14.23
N GLN A 154 8.81 4.58 -13.73
CA GLN A 154 9.78 5.32 -14.54
C GLN A 154 10.53 4.46 -15.57
N SER A 155 10.26 3.15 -15.67
CA SER A 155 10.88 2.26 -16.66
C SER A 155 9.99 2.04 -17.89
N ARG A 156 8.83 2.71 -17.98
CA ARG A 156 7.98 2.68 -19.19
C ARG A 156 8.74 3.17 -20.41
N ALA A 157 8.36 2.66 -21.59
CA ALA A 157 8.91 3.17 -22.84
C ALA A 157 8.56 4.65 -23.11
N ASP A 158 7.37 5.12 -22.69
CA ASP A 158 6.93 6.53 -22.82
C ASP A 158 7.43 7.43 -21.69
N ARG A 159 8.23 6.92 -20.73
CA ARG A 159 8.59 7.68 -19.52
C ARG A 159 9.29 9.02 -19.82
N ASP A 160 10.04 9.09 -20.91
CA ASP A 160 10.75 10.31 -21.30
C ASP A 160 9.81 11.46 -21.74
N ASP A 161 8.52 11.19 -21.97
CA ASP A 161 7.47 12.20 -22.20
C ASP A 161 6.95 12.82 -20.89
N TYR A 162 7.24 12.20 -19.73
CA TYR A 162 6.72 12.60 -18.43
C TYR A 162 7.82 13.04 -17.46
N VAL A 163 9.00 12.44 -17.57
CA VAL A 163 10.16 12.70 -16.73
C VAL A 163 11.45 12.83 -17.55
N LYS A 164 12.45 13.48 -16.98
CA LYS A 164 13.81 13.56 -17.48
C LYS A 164 14.73 12.85 -16.50
N ILE A 165 15.49 11.87 -16.99
CA ILE A 165 16.55 11.22 -16.23
C ILE A 165 17.84 12.04 -16.33
N ILE A 166 18.42 12.41 -15.20
CA ILE A 166 19.68 13.14 -15.11
C ILE A 166 20.80 12.14 -14.83
N TRP A 167 21.31 11.54 -15.89
CA TRP A 167 22.28 10.44 -15.83
C TRP A 167 23.53 10.80 -15.02
N ASP A 168 24.03 12.03 -15.16
CA ASP A 168 25.23 12.51 -14.47
C ASP A 168 25.08 12.57 -12.93
N HIS A 169 23.84 12.53 -12.43
CA HIS A 169 23.57 12.53 -10.99
C HIS A 169 23.42 11.12 -10.42
N ILE A 170 23.38 10.07 -11.25
CA ILE A 170 23.18 8.68 -10.83
C ILE A 170 24.51 8.08 -10.36
N LYS A 171 24.49 7.40 -9.21
CA LYS A 171 25.66 6.66 -8.68
C LYS A 171 26.23 5.72 -9.73
N PRO A 172 27.57 5.73 -9.96
CA PRO A 172 28.18 4.84 -10.93
C PRO A 172 27.81 3.38 -10.68
N GLY A 173 27.37 2.69 -11.73
CA GLY A 173 26.91 1.29 -11.66
C GLY A 173 25.42 1.11 -11.36
N GLN A 174 24.68 2.17 -11.01
CA GLN A 174 23.24 2.13 -10.73
C GLN A 174 22.37 2.57 -11.92
N GLU A 175 22.97 2.86 -13.07
CA GLU A 175 22.28 3.35 -14.28
C GLU A 175 21.30 2.32 -14.85
N HIS A 176 21.54 1.02 -14.59
CA HIS A 176 20.68 -0.05 -15.04
C HIS A 176 19.26 0.03 -14.46
N ASN A 177 19.08 0.62 -13.27
CA ASN A 177 17.78 0.84 -12.63
C ASN A 177 16.90 1.88 -13.35
N PHE A 178 17.50 2.66 -14.26
CA PHE A 178 16.83 3.70 -15.02
C PHE A 178 16.66 3.32 -16.49
N LYS A 179 16.90 2.07 -16.88
CA LYS A 179 16.66 1.63 -18.25
C LYS A 179 15.16 1.46 -18.51
N THR A 180 14.74 1.80 -19.72
CA THR A 180 13.39 1.54 -20.20
C THR A 180 13.28 0.13 -20.77
N TYR A 181 12.07 -0.43 -20.74
CA TYR A 181 11.77 -1.72 -21.36
C TYR A 181 10.89 -1.51 -22.59
N GLY A 182 11.28 -2.12 -23.72
CA GLY A 182 10.57 -1.99 -24.99
C GLY A 182 9.31 -2.86 -25.11
N ASP A 183 8.63 -2.67 -26.24
CA ASP A 183 7.27 -3.09 -26.54
C ASP A 183 7.01 -4.60 -26.52
N THR A 184 8.07 -5.37 -26.67
CA THR A 184 8.00 -6.84 -26.71
C THR A 184 8.06 -7.48 -25.33
N VAL A 185 8.31 -6.72 -24.26
CA VAL A 185 8.64 -7.24 -22.92
C VAL A 185 7.69 -6.75 -21.83
N SER A 186 7.02 -5.62 -22.01
CA SER A 186 6.21 -4.97 -20.97
C SER A 186 4.86 -4.47 -21.55
N SER A 187 3.81 -4.14 -20.76
CA SER A 187 2.46 -3.64 -21.16
C SER A 187 1.88 -2.61 -20.18
N ALA A 188 1.37 -1.45 -20.62
CA ALA A 188 0.75 -0.44 -19.72
C ALA A 188 -0.74 -0.70 -19.51
N LEU A 189 -1.29 -1.72 -20.19
CA LEU A 189 -2.68 -2.15 -20.03
C LEU A 189 -3.70 -1.02 -20.25
N GLY A 190 -3.38 -0.08 -21.15
CA GLY A 190 -4.22 1.08 -21.47
C GLY A 190 -4.26 2.17 -20.39
N VAL A 191 -3.39 2.13 -19.38
CA VAL A 191 -3.39 3.07 -18.25
C VAL A 191 -2.34 4.20 -18.44
N PRO A 192 -2.71 5.49 -18.20
CA PRO A 192 -1.77 6.62 -18.28
C PRO A 192 -0.55 6.50 -17.37
N TYR A 193 0.48 7.32 -17.62
CA TYR A 193 1.64 7.44 -16.73
C TYR A 193 1.21 7.93 -15.36
N ASP A 194 1.63 7.24 -14.30
CA ASP A 194 1.21 7.54 -12.95
C ASP A 194 2.34 8.07 -12.06
N TYR A 195 2.44 9.39 -11.92
CA TYR A 195 3.37 10.04 -10.99
C TYR A 195 3.16 9.60 -9.53
N GLY A 196 1.95 9.19 -9.15
CA GLY A 196 1.60 8.75 -7.80
C GLY A 196 1.81 7.25 -7.57
N SER A 197 2.30 6.49 -8.56
CA SER A 197 2.48 5.05 -8.44
C SER A 197 3.45 4.69 -7.32
N VAL A 198 3.11 3.66 -6.55
CA VAL A 198 4.04 3.08 -5.55
C VAL A 198 5.28 2.50 -6.24
N MET A 199 5.16 2.13 -7.52
CA MET A 199 6.24 1.64 -8.38
C MET A 199 7.11 2.75 -8.94
N HIS A 200 6.79 4.03 -8.71
CA HIS A 200 7.64 5.13 -9.15
C HIS A 200 8.78 5.40 -8.17
N TYR A 201 9.98 5.68 -8.71
CA TYR A 201 11.12 6.18 -7.94
C TYR A 201 10.90 7.59 -7.41
N SER A 202 11.56 7.91 -6.30
CA SER A 202 11.63 9.28 -5.82
C SER A 202 12.57 10.11 -6.69
N LYS A 203 12.46 11.44 -6.64
CA LYS A 203 13.39 12.35 -7.32
C LYS A 203 14.86 12.14 -6.93
N MET A 204 15.14 11.59 -5.75
CA MET A 204 16.49 11.42 -5.17
C MET A 204 17.06 10.00 -5.30
N SER A 205 16.34 9.08 -5.96
CA SER A 205 16.75 7.68 -6.03
C SER A 205 18.14 7.53 -6.66
N PHE A 206 19.06 6.83 -5.98
CA PHE A 206 20.42 6.54 -6.43
C PHE A 206 21.28 7.75 -6.81
N ASN A 207 21.11 8.90 -6.16
CA ASN A 207 21.91 10.08 -6.49
C ASN A 207 23.33 10.07 -5.87
N ILE A 208 24.28 10.78 -6.49
CA ILE A 208 25.67 10.94 -5.99
C ILE A 208 25.78 12.03 -4.90
N GLY A 209 24.77 12.90 -4.73
CA GLY A 209 24.83 14.04 -3.81
C GLY A 209 23.46 14.48 -3.27
N SER A 210 23.11 15.75 -3.48
CA SER A 210 21.81 16.33 -3.10
C SER A 210 20.93 16.68 -4.29
N GLU A 211 21.43 16.48 -5.51
CA GLU A 211 20.69 16.78 -6.73
C GLU A 211 19.79 15.61 -7.15
N PRO A 212 18.64 15.89 -7.79
CA PRO A 212 17.71 14.85 -8.22
C PRO A 212 18.23 14.10 -9.44
N THR A 213 17.95 12.79 -9.50
CA THR A 213 18.18 11.93 -10.67
C THR A 213 16.98 11.88 -11.61
N ILE A 214 15.78 12.20 -11.10
CA ILE A 214 14.54 12.26 -11.88
C ILE A 214 13.92 13.64 -11.71
N ILE A 215 13.69 14.32 -12.84
CA ILE A 215 12.98 15.60 -12.89
C ILE A 215 11.67 15.40 -13.66
N THR A 216 10.52 15.65 -13.06
CA THR A 216 9.24 15.61 -13.77
C THR A 216 9.15 16.78 -14.75
N ARG A 217 8.65 16.54 -15.97
CA ARG A 217 8.50 17.62 -16.96
C ARG A 217 7.52 18.68 -16.52
N ILE A 218 6.49 18.28 -15.79
CA ILE A 218 5.55 19.18 -15.12
C ILE A 218 6.04 19.35 -13.67
N PRO A 219 6.51 20.55 -13.25
CA PRO A 219 7.14 20.73 -11.94
C PRO A 219 6.25 20.40 -10.74
N ARG A 220 4.92 20.54 -10.89
CA ARG A 220 3.94 20.21 -9.83
C ARG A 220 4.07 18.78 -9.30
N PHE A 221 4.54 17.83 -10.13
CA PHE A 221 4.66 16.42 -9.75
C PHE A 221 6.00 16.04 -9.09
N MET A 222 6.93 16.99 -8.92
CA MET A 222 8.26 16.72 -8.34
C MET A 222 8.20 16.10 -6.94
N ASP A 223 7.24 16.52 -6.11
CA ASP A 223 7.05 16.00 -4.75
C ASP A 223 5.96 14.93 -4.65
N VAL A 224 5.32 14.60 -5.78
CA VAL A 224 4.33 13.52 -5.89
C VAL A 224 5.04 12.18 -6.10
N ILE A 225 6.05 12.14 -6.98
CA ILE A 225 6.79 10.92 -7.30
C ILE A 225 7.48 10.29 -6.08
N GLY A 226 7.53 8.97 -6.05
CA GLY A 226 8.17 8.22 -4.96
C GLY A 226 7.38 8.22 -3.66
N GLN A 227 6.04 8.29 -3.73
CA GLN A 227 5.19 8.05 -2.55
C GLN A 227 5.32 6.59 -2.09
N ARG A 228 5.19 6.36 -0.78
CA ARG A 228 5.30 5.03 -0.13
C ARG A 228 4.18 4.81 0.90
N MET A 229 3.02 5.41 0.66
CA MET A 229 1.83 5.30 1.51
C MET A 229 1.09 4.00 1.19
N GLY A 230 0.89 3.72 -0.10
CA GLY A 230 0.43 2.44 -0.61
C GLY A 230 0.12 2.47 -2.10
N PHE A 231 -0.64 1.51 -2.63
CA PHE A 231 -1.08 1.51 -4.04
C PHE A 231 -1.79 2.80 -4.46
N SER A 232 -1.46 3.30 -5.65
CA SER A 232 -2.32 4.28 -6.32
C SER A 232 -3.55 3.58 -6.95
N ALA A 233 -4.55 4.37 -7.35
CA ALA A 233 -5.69 3.85 -8.12
C ALA A 233 -5.24 3.20 -9.45
N ASN A 234 -4.21 3.74 -10.10
CA ASN A 234 -3.69 3.20 -11.35
C ASN A 234 -2.85 1.93 -11.15
N ASP A 235 -2.15 1.79 -10.02
CA ASP A 235 -1.49 0.53 -9.64
C ASP A 235 -2.53 -0.60 -9.51
N LEU A 236 -3.62 -0.33 -8.79
CA LEU A 236 -4.72 -1.29 -8.60
C LEU A 236 -5.42 -1.60 -9.92
N THR A 237 -5.68 -0.60 -10.76
CA THR A 237 -6.30 -0.80 -12.08
C THR A 237 -5.44 -1.74 -12.94
N LYS A 238 -4.13 -1.48 -13.03
CA LYS A 238 -3.18 -2.32 -13.76
C LYS A 238 -3.16 -3.74 -13.20
N LEU A 239 -3.05 -3.91 -11.88
CA LEU A 239 -2.99 -5.22 -11.24
C LEU A 239 -4.30 -6.01 -11.42
N ASN A 240 -5.44 -5.36 -11.23
CA ASN A 240 -6.75 -6.00 -11.39
C ASN A 240 -7.03 -6.37 -12.85
N HIS A 241 -6.64 -5.56 -13.83
CA HIS A 241 -6.69 -5.93 -15.24
C HIS A 241 -5.77 -7.12 -15.56
N LEU A 242 -4.57 -7.14 -14.99
CA LEU A 242 -3.58 -8.18 -15.25
C LEU A 242 -4.04 -9.57 -14.77
N TYR A 243 -4.80 -9.61 -13.68
CA TYR A 243 -5.31 -10.84 -13.06
C TYR A 243 -6.83 -11.03 -13.23
N ASN A 244 -7.47 -10.23 -14.08
CA ASN A 244 -8.92 -10.26 -14.34
C ASN A 244 -9.77 -10.24 -13.05
N CYS A 245 -9.40 -9.41 -12.08
CA CYS A 245 -10.10 -9.30 -10.82
C CYS A 245 -11.46 -8.63 -11.00
N SER A 246 -12.54 -9.34 -10.64
CA SER A 246 -13.91 -8.82 -10.63
C SER A 246 -14.42 -8.47 -9.23
N LYS A 247 -13.78 -9.00 -8.19
CA LYS A 247 -14.10 -8.79 -6.76
C LYS A 247 -12.81 -8.81 -5.96
N SER A 248 -12.78 -8.10 -4.84
CA SER A 248 -11.71 -8.27 -3.86
C SER A 248 -12.06 -9.30 -2.80
N SER A 249 -11.03 -9.83 -2.14
CA SER A 249 -11.12 -10.95 -1.20
C SER A 249 -11.84 -10.58 0.10
N THR A 250 -11.59 -9.40 0.67
CA THR A 250 -12.12 -8.98 1.98
C THR A 250 -13.00 -7.73 1.95
N PHE A 251 -13.17 -7.06 0.81
CA PHE A 251 -14.16 -5.99 0.69
C PHE A 251 -15.58 -6.57 0.72
N VAL A 252 -16.48 -5.92 1.44
CA VAL A 252 -17.89 -6.32 1.50
C VAL A 252 -18.78 -5.24 0.92
N ASP A 253 -18.67 -4.01 1.42
CA ASP A 253 -19.50 -2.91 0.96
C ASP A 253 -18.89 -1.53 1.23
N SER A 254 -19.29 -0.54 0.43
CA SER A 254 -19.03 0.89 0.66
C SER A 254 -20.25 1.68 0.18
N CYS A 255 -20.75 2.60 1.01
CA CYS A 255 -21.90 3.43 0.70
C CYS A 255 -21.73 4.85 1.24
N ASN A 256 -21.74 5.80 0.31
CA ASN A 256 -21.60 7.24 0.54
C ASN A 256 -22.85 8.03 0.11
N PHE A 257 -23.94 7.32 -0.21
CA PHE A 257 -25.25 7.87 -0.54
C PHE A 257 -25.31 8.84 -1.73
N GLU A 258 -24.31 8.87 -2.60
CA GLU A 258 -24.27 9.80 -3.74
C GLU A 258 -25.21 9.40 -4.89
N GLU A 259 -25.62 8.13 -4.95
CA GLU A 259 -26.50 7.59 -5.99
C GLU A 259 -27.95 7.43 -5.47
N GLU A 260 -28.94 7.54 -6.37
CA GLU A 260 -30.37 7.47 -6.03
C GLU A 260 -30.78 6.11 -5.41
N ASP A 261 -30.08 5.05 -5.76
CA ASP A 261 -30.36 3.70 -5.26
C ASP A 261 -29.89 3.47 -3.81
N ILE A 262 -29.19 4.47 -3.22
CA ILE A 262 -28.60 4.43 -1.87
C ILE A 262 -27.89 3.10 -1.58
N CYS A 263 -27.15 2.57 -2.57
CA CYS A 263 -26.40 1.32 -2.47
C CYS A 263 -27.27 0.06 -2.21
N GLY A 264 -28.57 0.17 -2.48
CA GLY A 264 -29.57 -0.84 -2.18
C GLY A 264 -29.95 -0.95 -0.70
N MET A 265 -29.67 0.08 0.11
CA MET A 265 -30.18 0.15 1.48
C MET A 265 -31.70 0.34 1.48
N ILE A 266 -32.37 -0.21 2.49
CA ILE A 266 -33.83 -0.19 2.62
C ILE A 266 -34.25 0.39 3.96
N GLN A 267 -35.48 0.86 4.05
CA GLN A 267 -36.08 1.23 5.33
C GLN A 267 -36.74 0.02 5.99
N GLY A 268 -36.59 -0.09 7.31
CA GLY A 268 -37.31 -1.09 8.11
C GLY A 268 -38.68 -0.59 8.56
N THR A 269 -39.48 -1.48 9.15
CA THR A 269 -40.81 -1.14 9.66
C THR A 269 -40.72 -0.32 10.96
N GLY A 270 -40.80 1.01 10.83
CA GLY A 270 -40.83 1.98 11.92
C GLY A 270 -41.99 2.97 11.75
N LYS A 271 -42.24 3.80 12.77
CA LYS A 271 -43.18 4.95 12.66
C LYS A 271 -42.52 6.19 12.07
N ALA A 272 -41.19 6.21 12.03
CA ALA A 272 -40.39 7.27 11.45
C ALA A 272 -39.39 6.68 10.44
N GLU A 273 -38.86 7.56 9.60
CA GLU A 273 -38.05 7.19 8.44
C GLU A 273 -36.70 7.91 8.45
N TRP A 274 -35.72 7.30 7.77
CA TRP A 274 -34.47 7.94 7.40
C TRP A 274 -34.64 8.68 6.06
N GLU A 275 -34.13 9.90 5.95
CA GLU A 275 -34.28 10.71 4.75
C GLU A 275 -32.90 10.98 4.14
N GLN A 276 -32.76 10.80 2.83
CA GLN A 276 -31.56 11.28 2.13
C GLN A 276 -31.62 12.81 2.05
N ARG A 277 -30.58 13.48 2.56
CA ARG A 277 -30.50 14.94 2.63
C ARG A 277 -29.10 15.39 2.20
N SER A 278 -29.03 16.56 1.59
CA SER A 278 -27.77 17.25 1.29
C SER A 278 -27.35 18.23 2.39
N SER A 279 -28.31 18.67 3.21
CA SER A 279 -28.10 19.55 4.36
C SER A 279 -29.28 19.48 5.34
N VAL A 280 -29.02 19.80 6.61
CA VAL A 280 -30.05 19.86 7.67
C VAL A 280 -29.89 21.13 8.49
N SER A 281 -31.00 21.81 8.75
CA SER A 281 -31.04 22.97 9.66
C SER A 281 -30.60 22.56 11.07
N GLY A 282 -29.58 23.22 11.61
CA GLY A 282 -28.98 22.87 12.90
C GLY A 282 -27.80 21.90 12.81
N GLY A 283 -27.50 21.38 11.61
CA GLY A 283 -26.33 20.57 11.30
C GLY A 283 -26.66 19.09 10.99
N PRO A 284 -25.85 18.44 10.13
CA PRO A 284 -24.72 19.03 9.41
C PRO A 284 -25.17 19.85 8.18
N GLU A 285 -24.42 20.90 7.85
CA GLU A 285 -24.69 21.77 6.69
C GLU A 285 -24.32 21.11 5.36
N THR A 286 -23.41 20.14 5.41
CA THR A 286 -22.93 19.36 4.27
C THR A 286 -22.83 17.89 4.67
N ASP A 287 -22.77 17.02 3.67
CA ASP A 287 -22.33 15.64 3.82
C ASP A 287 -20.86 15.56 4.27
N PHE A 288 -20.42 14.34 4.63
CA PHE A 288 -19.02 14.08 4.93
C PHE A 288 -18.23 13.73 3.65
N THR A 289 -18.84 13.04 2.68
CA THR A 289 -18.18 12.58 1.45
C THR A 289 -17.45 13.70 0.70
N THR A 290 -18.16 14.79 0.39
CA THR A 290 -17.72 15.91 -0.43
C THR A 290 -17.42 17.18 0.37
N MET A 291 -17.90 17.25 1.63
CA MET A 291 -17.83 18.44 2.47
C MET A 291 -18.44 19.68 1.79
N GLY A 292 -19.48 19.50 0.97
CA GLY A 292 -20.13 20.57 0.21
C GLY A 292 -19.28 21.23 -0.88
N GLN A 293 -18.13 20.64 -1.23
CA GLN A 293 -17.23 21.18 -2.25
C GLN A 293 -17.68 20.84 -3.68
N CYS A 294 -18.61 19.90 -3.84
CA CYS A 294 -19.09 19.42 -5.13
C CYS A 294 -20.53 19.86 -5.38
N LYS A 295 -20.76 20.75 -6.36
CA LYS A 295 -22.11 21.21 -6.72
C LYS A 295 -22.95 20.06 -7.28
N GLY A 296 -24.15 19.85 -6.73
CA GLY A 296 -25.07 18.80 -7.18
C GLY A 296 -24.70 17.40 -6.72
N LYS A 297 -23.77 17.29 -5.76
CA LYS A 297 -23.34 16.08 -5.08
C LYS A 297 -23.28 16.36 -3.58
N GLY A 298 -23.12 15.32 -2.77
CA GLY A 298 -23.03 15.42 -1.32
C GLY A 298 -24.37 15.12 -0.67
N TYR A 299 -24.55 13.85 -0.31
CA TYR A 299 -25.75 13.34 0.34
C TYR A 299 -25.39 12.47 1.54
N PHE A 300 -26.28 12.46 2.53
CA PHE A 300 -26.20 11.60 3.70
C PHE A 300 -27.59 11.17 4.13
N MET A 301 -27.69 10.11 4.93
CA MET A 301 -28.97 9.69 5.50
C MET A 301 -29.20 10.39 6.84
N HIS A 302 -30.39 10.96 7.04
CA HIS A 302 -30.75 11.69 8.25
C HIS A 302 -32.06 11.17 8.87
N PHE A 303 -32.02 10.81 10.13
CA PHE A 303 -33.22 10.58 10.92
C PHE A 303 -33.51 11.82 11.78
N ARG A 304 -34.61 12.51 11.45
CA ARG A 304 -35.03 13.76 12.10
C ARG A 304 -35.80 13.49 13.39
N THR A 305 -35.10 13.48 14.52
CA THR A 305 -35.74 13.32 15.84
C THR A 305 -36.59 14.53 16.24
N ALA A 306 -36.32 15.72 15.70
CA ALA A 306 -37.08 16.94 15.99
C ALA A 306 -38.58 16.86 15.64
N SER A 307 -38.95 16.07 14.63
CA SER A 307 -40.33 15.90 14.17
C SER A 307 -40.95 14.54 14.52
N ALA A 308 -40.20 13.67 15.20
CA ALA A 308 -40.67 12.34 15.60
C ALA A 308 -41.25 12.35 17.02
N ASP A 309 -42.21 11.47 17.29
CA ASP A 309 -42.79 11.34 18.62
C ASP A 309 -41.85 10.57 19.57
N PRO A 310 -41.83 10.88 20.88
CA PRO A 310 -41.05 10.12 21.86
C PRO A 310 -41.31 8.61 21.78
N GLY A 311 -40.23 7.84 21.60
CA GLY A 311 -40.27 6.39 21.42
C GLY A 311 -40.38 5.91 19.97
N ASP A 312 -40.54 6.82 19.00
CA ASP A 312 -40.47 6.46 17.58
C ASP A 312 -39.09 5.93 17.21
N ARG A 313 -39.09 5.00 16.25
CA ARG A 313 -37.91 4.28 15.77
C ARG A 313 -37.87 4.38 14.25
N ALA A 314 -36.69 4.70 13.71
CA ALA A 314 -36.40 4.71 12.29
C ALA A 314 -35.27 3.72 11.98
N PHE A 315 -35.46 2.87 10.97
CA PHE A 315 -34.52 1.80 10.63
C PHE A 315 -34.01 1.97 9.20
N LEU A 316 -32.69 1.94 9.04
CA LEU A 316 -32.00 1.87 7.75
C LEU A 316 -31.21 0.56 7.71
N GLU A 317 -31.59 -0.36 6.83
CA GLU A 317 -30.94 -1.67 6.69
C GLU A 317 -30.14 -1.74 5.40
N SER A 318 -28.92 -2.27 5.46
CA SER A 318 -28.17 -2.65 4.25
C SER A 318 -28.91 -3.73 3.45
N ARG A 319 -28.53 -3.90 2.16
CA ARG A 319 -28.84 -5.12 1.42
C ARG A 319 -28.26 -6.36 2.12
N TRP A 320 -28.59 -7.56 1.64
CA TRP A 320 -27.94 -8.77 2.14
C TRP A 320 -26.45 -8.79 1.78
N LEU A 321 -25.60 -8.87 2.80
CA LEU A 321 -24.15 -8.88 2.70
C LEU A 321 -23.61 -10.28 2.96
N TYR A 322 -22.51 -10.63 2.30
CA TYR A 322 -21.87 -11.95 2.36
C TYR A 322 -20.42 -11.82 2.83
N PRO A 323 -20.20 -11.47 4.11
CA PRO A 323 -18.85 -11.33 4.64
C PRO A 323 -18.14 -12.68 4.69
N LYS A 324 -16.81 -12.68 4.58
CA LYS A 324 -16.02 -13.87 4.92
C LYS A 324 -16.09 -14.14 6.42
N PRO A 325 -16.09 -15.42 6.85
CA PRO A 325 -16.04 -15.78 8.27
C PRO A 325 -14.83 -15.15 8.97
N GLY A 326 -15.01 -14.79 10.24
CA GLY A 326 -13.96 -14.18 11.07
C GLY A 326 -14.30 -12.75 11.46
N ALA A 327 -13.27 -11.94 11.73
CA ALA A 327 -13.47 -10.54 12.11
C ALA A 327 -13.89 -9.70 10.90
N GLN A 328 -14.88 -8.84 11.07
CA GLN A 328 -15.20 -7.77 10.15
C GLN A 328 -15.12 -6.42 10.85
N CYS A 329 -14.86 -5.38 10.06
CA CYS A 329 -14.81 -4.00 10.51
C CYS A 329 -15.85 -3.19 9.76
N LEU A 330 -16.86 -2.73 10.50
CA LEU A 330 -17.79 -1.71 10.03
C LEU A 330 -17.26 -0.34 10.45
N GLN A 331 -17.13 0.55 9.49
CA GLN A 331 -16.71 1.94 9.69
C GLN A 331 -17.80 2.85 9.12
N PHE A 332 -18.10 3.95 9.81
CA PHE A 332 -19.06 4.95 9.32
C PHE A 332 -18.83 6.29 10.03
N PHE A 333 -19.27 7.37 9.40
CA PHE A 333 -19.29 8.69 10.01
C PHE A 333 -20.70 9.03 10.53
N LEU A 334 -20.77 9.51 11.76
CA LEU A 334 -22.01 9.89 12.42
C LEU A 334 -21.92 11.36 12.85
N HIS A 335 -22.93 12.15 12.51
CA HIS A 335 -23.14 13.50 13.04
C HIS A 335 -24.45 13.54 13.81
N ASN A 336 -24.47 14.27 14.92
CA ASN A 336 -25.61 14.27 15.83
C ASN A 336 -25.99 15.70 16.24
N THR A 337 -27.26 16.03 16.10
CA THR A 337 -27.85 17.32 16.52
C THR A 337 -29.12 17.11 17.35
N GLY A 338 -29.40 15.87 17.73
CA GLY A 338 -30.55 15.45 18.53
C GLY A 338 -30.41 15.74 20.03
N ALA A 339 -31.44 15.38 20.77
CA ALA A 339 -31.44 15.47 22.24
C ALA A 339 -30.47 14.45 22.86
N ALA A 340 -29.98 14.71 24.07
CA ALA A 340 -29.02 13.82 24.76
C ALA A 340 -29.56 12.41 25.05
N ASP A 341 -30.89 12.26 25.13
CA ASP A 341 -31.59 11.00 25.37
C ASP A 341 -32.15 10.35 24.09
N ASP A 342 -31.93 10.94 22.92
CA ASP A 342 -32.07 10.20 21.65
C ASP A 342 -31.01 9.07 21.63
N VAL A 343 -31.25 7.99 20.89
CA VAL A 343 -30.31 6.86 20.84
C VAL A 343 -30.12 6.38 19.40
N PHE A 344 -28.87 6.18 19.02
CA PHE A 344 -28.51 5.51 17.78
C PHE A 344 -27.97 4.11 18.11
N ASN A 345 -28.61 3.07 17.56
CA ASN A 345 -28.20 1.69 17.72
C ASN A 345 -27.73 1.12 16.37
N MET A 346 -26.67 0.33 16.40
CA MET A 346 -26.24 -0.49 15.27
C MET A 346 -26.42 -1.96 15.64
N TRP A 347 -27.24 -2.63 14.85
CA TRP A 347 -27.55 -4.05 14.95
C TRP A 347 -27.04 -4.80 13.73
N VAL A 348 -26.95 -6.12 13.88
CA VAL A 348 -26.80 -7.06 12.78
C VAL A 348 -27.98 -8.01 12.80
N ARG A 349 -28.64 -8.15 11.65
CA ARG A 349 -29.65 -9.17 11.38
C ARG A 349 -28.97 -10.34 10.68
N GLU A 350 -28.83 -11.46 11.37
CA GLU A 350 -28.29 -12.70 10.81
C GLU A 350 -29.42 -13.51 10.17
N ASP A 351 -29.17 -14.10 9.00
CA ASP A 351 -30.10 -15.04 8.40
C ASP A 351 -30.19 -16.30 9.27
N ASP A 352 -31.40 -16.63 9.69
CA ASP A 352 -31.67 -17.81 10.50
C ASP A 352 -32.70 -18.66 9.77
N LYS A 353 -32.31 -19.88 9.39
CA LYS A 353 -33.22 -20.84 8.73
C LYS A 353 -34.43 -21.19 9.62
N ALA A 354 -34.33 -21.03 10.93
CA ALA A 354 -35.42 -21.25 11.88
C ALA A 354 -36.31 -20.01 12.11
N SER A 355 -35.85 -18.81 11.74
CA SER A 355 -36.58 -17.55 11.89
C SER A 355 -36.53 -16.77 10.57
N PRO A 356 -37.59 -16.82 9.73
CA PRO A 356 -37.62 -16.15 8.43
C PRO A 356 -37.39 -14.62 8.49
N SER A 357 -37.57 -13.99 9.65
CA SER A 357 -37.30 -12.57 9.90
C SER A 357 -35.84 -12.27 10.32
N GLY A 358 -35.00 -13.29 10.47
CA GLY A 358 -33.63 -13.22 10.97
C GLY A 358 -33.55 -12.91 12.47
N LYS A 359 -32.37 -13.11 13.06
CA LYS A 359 -32.08 -12.78 14.47
C LYS A 359 -31.31 -11.47 14.56
N LEU A 360 -31.81 -10.51 15.34
CA LEU A 360 -31.13 -9.23 15.59
C LEU A 360 -30.18 -9.32 16.79
N LYS A 361 -28.97 -8.77 16.62
CA LYS A 361 -27.96 -8.65 17.67
C LYS A 361 -27.44 -7.22 17.73
N LEU A 362 -27.48 -6.62 18.92
CA LEU A 362 -26.95 -5.27 19.16
C LEU A 362 -25.42 -5.33 19.22
N PHE A 363 -24.74 -4.45 18.49
CA PHE A 363 -23.28 -4.33 18.54
C PHE A 363 -22.82 -2.97 19.07
N LYS A 364 -23.56 -1.90 18.82
CA LYS A 364 -23.21 -0.56 19.29
C LYS A 364 -24.46 0.22 19.65
N SER A 365 -24.41 0.96 20.74
CA SER A 365 -25.40 1.98 21.10
C SER A 365 -24.66 3.28 21.41
N ILE A 366 -25.15 4.39 20.88
CA ILE A 366 -24.56 5.73 20.97
C ILE A 366 -25.67 6.67 21.43
N SER A 367 -25.45 7.31 22.57
CA SER A 367 -26.37 8.34 23.06
C SER A 367 -26.35 9.58 22.17
N GLY A 368 -27.49 10.25 22.17
CA GLY A 368 -27.72 11.51 21.52
C GLY A 368 -26.90 12.66 22.11
N GLY A 369 -27.19 13.88 21.68
CA GLY A 369 -26.51 15.09 22.13
C GLY A 369 -25.68 15.74 21.04
N ALA A 370 -25.83 17.06 20.90
CA ALA A 370 -25.23 17.82 19.83
C ALA A 370 -23.70 17.61 19.77
N MET A 371 -23.26 17.04 18.66
CA MET A 371 -21.87 16.98 18.22
C MET A 371 -21.61 18.17 17.30
N GLY A 372 -20.44 18.79 17.44
CA GLY A 372 -20.04 19.91 16.58
C GLY A 372 -19.35 19.50 15.28
N SER A 373 -19.20 18.19 15.02
CA SER A 373 -18.43 17.63 13.91
C SER A 373 -18.89 16.21 13.58
N TRP A 374 -18.55 15.72 12.39
CA TRP A 374 -18.68 14.31 12.01
C TRP A 374 -17.70 13.44 12.80
N GLU A 375 -18.16 12.33 13.37
CA GLU A 375 -17.34 11.40 14.14
C GLU A 375 -17.19 10.05 13.45
N LEU A 376 -15.96 9.57 13.31
CA LEU A 376 -15.66 8.23 12.83
C LEU A 376 -15.94 7.19 13.91
N HIS A 377 -16.72 6.17 13.56
CA HIS A 377 -16.96 5.00 14.39
C HIS A 377 -16.42 3.74 13.72
N ASN A 378 -15.66 2.94 14.49
CA ASN A 378 -15.24 1.60 14.11
C ASN A 378 -15.96 0.58 15.01
N VAL A 379 -16.60 -0.42 14.42
CA VAL A 379 -17.27 -1.50 15.16
C VAL A 379 -16.77 -2.85 14.67
N ASN A 380 -16.19 -3.62 15.61
CA ASN A 380 -15.77 -4.99 15.36
C ASN A 380 -17.00 -5.91 15.34
N LEU A 381 -17.15 -6.63 14.23
CA LEU A 381 -18.17 -7.63 14.02
C LEU A 381 -17.51 -9.02 13.89
N ASN A 382 -18.29 -10.07 14.10
CA ASN A 382 -17.85 -11.46 13.90
C ASN A 382 -19.02 -12.30 13.38
N MET A 383 -19.31 -12.10 12.10
CA MET A 383 -20.44 -12.67 11.37
C MET A 383 -19.93 -13.85 10.53
N THR A 384 -20.69 -14.94 10.49
CA THR A 384 -20.32 -16.16 9.75
C THR A 384 -21.25 -16.46 8.58
N GLU A 385 -22.48 -15.97 8.63
CA GLU A 385 -23.52 -16.19 7.63
C GLU A 385 -23.79 -14.89 6.85
N LYS A 386 -24.72 -14.93 5.88
CA LYS A 386 -25.21 -13.70 5.25
C LYS A 386 -25.98 -12.86 6.28
N VAL A 387 -25.83 -11.55 6.19
CA VAL A 387 -26.33 -10.61 7.20
C VAL A 387 -26.91 -9.35 6.58
N ARG A 388 -27.64 -8.57 7.38
CA ARG A 388 -27.83 -7.14 7.17
C ARG A 388 -27.31 -6.35 8.36
N VAL A 389 -26.58 -5.28 8.11
CA VAL A 389 -26.35 -4.22 9.09
C VAL A 389 -27.61 -3.36 9.17
N VAL A 390 -28.04 -3.04 10.39
CA VAL A 390 -29.26 -2.26 10.66
C VAL A 390 -28.89 -1.08 11.56
N PHE A 391 -29.07 0.12 11.03
CA PHE A 391 -28.92 1.37 11.76
C PHE A 391 -30.28 1.84 12.23
N GLU A 392 -30.42 1.99 13.53
CA GLU A 392 -31.66 2.38 14.18
C GLU A 392 -31.46 3.70 14.92
N GLY A 393 -32.30 4.68 14.61
CA GLY A 393 -32.47 5.87 15.44
C GLY A 393 -33.72 5.75 16.31
N VAL A 394 -33.61 6.12 17.58
CA VAL A 394 -34.70 6.13 18.57
C VAL A 394 -34.86 7.52 19.14
N ARG A 395 -36.10 8.02 19.10
CA ARG A 395 -36.47 9.31 19.67
C ARG A 395 -36.59 9.24 21.19
N GLY A 396 -35.83 10.07 21.90
CA GLY A 396 -35.88 10.27 23.34
C GLY A 396 -37.11 11.05 23.81
N LYS A 397 -37.20 11.31 25.12
CA LYS A 397 -38.30 12.06 25.73
C LYS A 397 -38.04 13.57 25.76
N SER A 398 -36.78 13.98 25.84
CA SER A 398 -36.39 15.38 25.95
C SER A 398 -36.57 16.09 24.60
N PRO A 399 -36.91 17.39 24.54
CA PRO A 399 -37.07 18.09 23.26
C PRO A 399 -35.82 18.01 22.38
N SER A 400 -35.98 17.52 21.14
CA SER A 400 -34.91 17.48 20.14
C SER A 400 -35.07 18.62 19.13
N LYS A 401 -33.94 19.13 18.63
CA LYS A 401 -33.88 20.18 17.59
C LYS A 401 -33.28 19.70 16.27
N GLY A 402 -32.81 18.46 16.21
CA GLY A 402 -32.09 17.92 15.06
C GLY A 402 -32.34 16.43 14.88
N GLY A 403 -31.27 15.64 14.83
CA GLY A 403 -31.35 14.20 14.60
C GLY A 403 -29.99 13.52 14.48
N PHE A 404 -29.99 12.33 13.87
CA PHE A 404 -28.78 11.58 13.54
C PHE A 404 -28.54 11.61 12.03
N SER A 405 -27.31 11.89 11.61
CA SER A 405 -26.88 11.85 10.22
C SER A 405 -25.76 10.84 10.03
N LEU A 406 -25.88 9.97 9.04
CA LEU A 406 -24.99 8.85 8.76
C LEU A 406 -24.43 8.97 7.34
N ASP A 407 -23.12 8.81 7.19
CA ASP A 407 -22.43 8.90 5.91
C ASP A 407 -21.17 7.99 5.86
N ASP A 408 -20.62 7.78 4.66
CA ASP A 408 -19.36 7.07 4.38
C ASP A 408 -19.23 5.70 5.08
N ILE A 409 -20.25 4.86 4.93
CA ILE A 409 -20.31 3.51 5.50
C ILE A 409 -19.39 2.58 4.71
N ASN A 410 -18.50 1.87 5.40
CA ASN A 410 -17.60 0.88 4.82
C ASN A 410 -17.62 -0.40 5.65
N LEU A 411 -17.76 -1.55 4.98
CA LEU A 411 -17.66 -2.86 5.60
C LEU A 411 -16.59 -3.70 4.90
N SER A 412 -15.69 -4.26 5.70
CA SER A 412 -14.67 -5.21 5.22
C SER A 412 -14.50 -6.38 6.18
N SER A 413 -14.15 -7.55 5.66
CA SER A 413 -13.72 -8.72 6.43
C SER A 413 -12.28 -8.59 6.92
N THR A 414 -12.05 -7.55 7.74
CA THR A 414 -10.78 -7.26 8.40
C THR A 414 -11.02 -6.88 9.86
N LYS A 415 -9.98 -6.87 10.69
CA LYS A 415 -10.07 -6.36 12.07
C LYS A 415 -10.12 -4.83 12.08
N CYS A 416 -10.96 -4.24 12.93
CA CYS A 416 -10.91 -2.79 13.11
C CYS A 416 -9.64 -2.34 13.85
N PRO A 417 -9.18 -1.12 13.57
CA PRO A 417 -8.30 -0.41 14.49
C PRO A 417 -8.94 -0.31 15.88
N GLN A 418 -8.14 -0.56 16.91
CA GLN A 418 -8.61 -0.62 18.30
C GLN A 418 -8.97 0.75 18.88
N HIS A 419 -8.23 1.80 18.51
CA HIS A 419 -8.39 3.14 19.07
C HIS A 419 -8.36 4.21 17.97
N ILE A 420 -9.06 5.32 18.21
CA ILE A 420 -9.12 6.48 17.33
C ILE A 420 -8.66 7.70 18.14
N TRP A 421 -7.71 8.45 17.58
CA TRP A 421 -7.38 9.79 18.05
C TRP A 421 -7.82 10.80 16.99
N HIS A 422 -8.93 11.46 17.27
CA HIS A 422 -9.50 12.52 16.46
C HIS A 422 -8.88 13.87 16.86
N ILE A 423 -8.18 14.52 15.92
CA ILE A 423 -7.64 15.87 16.09
C ILE A 423 -8.51 16.83 15.27
N ARG A 424 -9.22 17.70 15.97
CA ARG A 424 -10.01 18.78 15.37
C ARG A 424 -9.19 20.05 15.20
N ASN A 425 -9.55 20.89 14.23
CA ASN A 425 -8.86 22.13 13.90
C ASN A 425 -7.35 21.90 13.73
N ILE A 426 -6.98 20.89 12.95
CA ILE A 426 -5.57 20.52 12.78
C ILE A 426 -4.79 21.61 12.04
N THR A 427 -5.43 22.35 11.15
CA THR A 427 -4.79 23.45 10.43
C THR A 427 -4.42 24.58 11.38
N GLY A 428 -5.33 24.98 12.29
CA GLY A 428 -5.03 25.97 13.33
C GLY A 428 -3.99 25.47 14.34
N LEU A 429 -4.06 24.18 14.71
CA LEU A 429 -3.07 23.53 15.57
C LEU A 429 -1.67 23.56 14.95
N MET A 430 -1.56 23.25 13.65
CA MET A 430 -0.31 23.35 12.89
C MET A 430 0.13 24.81 12.75
N ALA A 431 -0.76 25.77 12.55
CA ALA A 431 -0.38 27.18 12.45
C ALA A 431 0.22 27.73 13.75
N THR A 432 -0.22 27.23 14.90
CA THR A 432 0.15 27.74 16.24
C THR A 432 1.26 26.96 16.95
N THR A 433 1.53 25.72 16.53
CA THR A 433 2.52 24.86 17.18
C THR A 433 3.89 24.99 16.50
N PRO A 434 4.94 25.54 17.14
CA PRO A 434 6.24 25.67 16.48
C PRO A 434 6.93 24.31 16.27
N ALA A 435 7.83 24.23 15.29
CA ALA A 435 8.66 23.04 15.07
C ALA A 435 9.44 22.65 16.33
N GLY A 436 9.55 21.35 16.59
CA GLY A 436 10.13 20.80 17.82
C GLY A 436 9.16 20.70 19.01
N LYS A 437 7.93 21.21 18.90
CA LYS A 437 6.89 20.95 19.90
C LYS A 437 6.11 19.69 19.57
N LYS A 438 5.87 18.90 20.61
CA LYS A 438 5.18 17.61 20.54
C LYS A 438 3.83 17.71 21.22
N LEU A 439 2.83 17.11 20.60
CA LEU A 439 1.49 16.85 21.13
C LEU A 439 1.37 15.38 21.46
N TYR A 440 0.50 15.05 22.41
CA TYR A 440 0.28 13.67 22.82
C TYR A 440 -1.19 13.29 22.68
N SER A 441 -1.43 12.08 22.20
CA SER A 441 -2.76 11.48 22.21
C SER A 441 -3.27 11.28 23.64
N PRO A 442 -4.56 10.97 23.84
CA PRO A 442 -5.00 10.29 25.06
C PRO A 442 -4.19 9.02 25.34
N ARG A 443 -4.21 8.54 26.59
CA ARG A 443 -3.66 7.23 26.92
C ARG A 443 -4.68 6.15 26.56
N PHE A 444 -4.22 5.09 25.92
CA PHE A 444 -5.02 3.96 25.50
C PHE A 444 -4.58 2.69 26.22
N LEU A 445 -5.43 1.66 26.20
CA LEU A 445 -5.16 0.34 26.75
C LEU A 445 -5.22 -0.70 25.62
N SER A 446 -4.17 -1.50 25.48
CA SER A 446 -4.15 -2.61 24.54
C SER A 446 -4.97 -3.81 25.03
N PRO A 447 -5.37 -4.74 24.14
CA PRO A 447 -6.02 -5.99 24.55
C PRO A 447 -5.19 -6.82 25.54
N ALA A 448 -3.86 -6.78 25.43
CA ALA A 448 -2.95 -7.44 26.37
C ALA A 448 -2.81 -6.71 27.71
N GLY A 449 -3.41 -5.52 27.87
CA GLY A 449 -3.44 -4.77 29.11
C GLY A 449 -2.36 -3.70 29.26
N TYR A 450 -1.39 -3.58 28.33
CA TYR A 450 -0.41 -2.49 28.34
C TYR A 450 -1.06 -1.15 28.02
N SER A 451 -0.71 -0.12 28.79
CA SER A 451 -1.11 1.26 28.49
C SER A 451 -0.07 1.94 27.60
N PHE A 452 -0.54 2.74 26.64
CA PHE A 452 0.33 3.44 25.70
C PHE A 452 -0.21 4.82 25.30
N GLN A 453 0.66 5.62 24.70
CA GLN A 453 0.37 6.96 24.19
C GLN A 453 1.19 7.22 22.92
N VAL A 454 0.66 8.02 22.00
CA VAL A 454 1.37 8.44 20.78
C VAL A 454 1.72 9.91 20.86
N GLY A 455 2.99 10.23 20.60
CA GLY A 455 3.50 11.59 20.48
C GLY A 455 3.62 12.00 19.02
N MET A 456 3.05 13.15 18.66
CA MET A 456 3.09 13.72 17.32
C MET A 456 3.80 15.08 17.34
N TYR A 457 4.73 15.30 16.41
CA TYR A 457 5.21 16.66 16.11
C TYR A 457 4.49 17.14 14.84
N PRO A 458 3.50 18.04 14.94
CA PRO A 458 2.72 18.48 13.78
C PRO A 458 3.62 19.16 12.73
N ASN A 459 4.52 20.04 13.16
CA ASN A 459 5.49 20.74 12.31
C ASN A 459 6.91 20.16 12.37
N GLY A 460 7.01 18.89 12.75
CA GLY A 460 8.28 18.17 12.75
C GLY A 460 9.17 18.49 13.94
N GLN A 461 10.30 17.79 13.98
CA GLN A 461 11.36 18.08 14.93
C GLN A 461 12.13 19.33 14.50
N SER A 462 12.81 20.01 15.42
CA SER A 462 13.56 21.23 15.12
C SER A 462 14.61 21.05 14.02
N ASN A 463 15.19 19.85 13.89
CA ASN A 463 16.16 19.49 12.86
C ASN A 463 15.53 19.01 11.54
N ASN A 464 14.19 18.90 11.45
CA ASN A 464 13.49 18.46 10.26
C ASN A 464 12.07 19.09 10.12
N PRO A 465 11.98 20.43 9.94
CA PRO A 465 10.72 21.18 10.04
C PRO A 465 9.71 21.04 8.88
N GLY A 466 9.92 20.13 7.91
CA GLY A 466 9.02 19.92 6.75
C GLY A 466 8.16 18.65 6.81
N TYR A 467 8.21 17.94 7.93
CA TYR A 467 7.57 16.64 8.12
C TYR A 467 6.73 16.66 9.38
N MET A 468 5.65 15.91 9.40
CA MET A 468 5.07 15.43 10.64
C MET A 468 5.87 14.24 11.14
N ALA A 469 6.09 14.15 12.46
CA ALA A 469 6.78 13.02 13.10
C ALA A 469 5.85 12.33 14.10
N LEU A 470 6.04 11.02 14.28
CA LEU A 470 5.17 10.19 15.10
C LEU A 470 5.98 9.17 15.92
N TYR A 471 5.69 9.07 17.22
CA TYR A 471 6.41 8.22 18.17
C TYR A 471 5.43 7.52 19.11
N PHE A 472 5.53 6.21 19.21
CA PHE A 472 4.82 5.40 20.18
C PHE A 472 5.58 5.34 21.51
N HIS A 473 4.84 5.39 22.61
CA HIS A 473 5.35 5.31 23.98
C HIS A 473 4.50 4.34 24.79
N LEU A 474 5.13 3.42 25.53
CA LEU A 474 4.45 2.75 26.65
C LEU A 474 4.28 3.75 27.79
N THR A 475 3.18 3.64 28.52
CA THR A 475 2.89 4.49 29.68
C THR A 475 2.48 3.65 30.87
N SER A 476 2.72 4.15 32.09
CA SER A 476 2.29 3.43 33.29
C SER A 476 0.76 3.33 33.31
N GLY A 477 0.25 2.11 33.42
CA GLY A 477 -1.16 1.74 33.37
C GLY A 477 -1.64 0.99 34.62
N PRO A 478 -2.95 0.72 34.70
CA PRO A 478 -3.55 0.05 35.85
C PRO A 478 -3.10 -1.42 36.01
N ASN A 479 -2.72 -2.07 34.90
CA ASN A 479 -2.42 -3.51 34.85
C ASN A 479 -0.93 -3.83 35.02
N ASP A 480 -0.05 -2.83 35.06
CA ASP A 480 1.40 -3.04 34.90
C ASP A 480 2.02 -4.03 35.91
N HIS A 481 1.40 -4.21 37.08
CA HIS A 481 1.84 -5.14 38.12
C HIS A 481 1.66 -6.62 37.76
N SER A 482 0.74 -6.93 36.83
CA SER A 482 0.47 -8.30 36.36
C SER A 482 1.02 -8.56 34.94
N LEU A 483 1.55 -7.52 34.28
CA LEU A 483 2.11 -7.63 32.94
C LEU A 483 3.57 -8.09 32.97
N LYS A 484 4.00 -8.69 31.84
CA LYS A 484 5.38 -9.11 31.64
C LYS A 484 6.22 -7.92 31.18
N TRP A 485 7.37 -7.73 31.80
CA TRP A 485 8.33 -6.69 31.44
C TRP A 485 9.74 -7.29 31.26
N PRO A 486 10.54 -6.83 30.28
CA PRO A 486 10.20 -5.86 29.23
C PRO A 486 9.07 -6.33 28.31
N CYS A 487 8.29 -5.38 27.77
CA CYS A 487 7.07 -5.63 27.00
C CYS A 487 7.36 -6.50 25.76
N PRO A 488 6.93 -7.77 25.71
CA PRO A 488 7.38 -8.69 24.69
C PRO A 488 6.48 -8.65 23.45
N TRP A 489 7.10 -8.35 22.30
CA TRP A 489 6.59 -8.62 20.96
C TRP A 489 5.20 -8.05 20.64
N GLN A 490 4.86 -6.92 21.23
CA GLN A 490 3.66 -6.16 20.89
C GLN A 490 3.97 -5.29 19.68
N GLN A 491 3.20 -5.43 18.60
CA GLN A 491 3.30 -4.59 17.41
C GLN A 491 2.31 -3.44 17.50
N ALA A 492 2.84 -2.22 17.60
CA ALA A 492 2.07 -0.99 17.51
C ALA A 492 1.88 -0.61 16.04
N THR A 493 0.64 -0.53 15.59
CA THR A 493 0.27 0.00 14.27
C THR A 493 -0.30 1.40 14.45
N MET A 494 0.36 2.40 13.84
CA MET A 494 -0.07 3.79 13.84
C MET A 494 -0.43 4.21 12.41
N VAL A 495 -1.65 4.68 12.22
CA VAL A 495 -2.17 5.04 10.90
C VAL A 495 -2.69 6.46 10.90
N LEU A 496 -2.33 7.25 9.91
CA LEU A 496 -3.03 8.48 9.56
C LEU A 496 -3.97 8.16 8.39
N MET A 497 -5.28 8.34 8.62
CA MET A 497 -6.32 7.96 7.68
C MET A 497 -6.43 8.96 6.52
N ASP A 498 -6.37 8.46 5.30
CA ASP A 498 -6.85 9.14 4.09
C ASP A 498 -8.37 8.97 4.07
N GLN A 499 -9.12 10.04 4.34
CA GLN A 499 -10.57 10.04 4.57
C GLN A 499 -11.36 10.00 3.25
N GLN A 500 -10.95 9.12 2.34
CA GLN A 500 -11.73 8.77 1.13
C GLN A 500 -12.95 7.96 1.54
N SER A 501 -14.08 8.25 0.89
CA SER A 501 -15.38 7.62 1.14
C SER A 501 -15.35 6.11 0.91
N ASP A 502 -14.72 5.69 -0.18
CA ASP A 502 -14.49 4.27 -0.49
C ASP A 502 -13.18 3.78 0.13
N ILE A 503 -13.27 2.84 1.07
CA ILE A 503 -12.11 2.23 1.74
C ILE A 503 -11.08 1.63 0.76
N ARG A 504 -11.52 1.19 -0.43
CA ARG A 504 -10.63 0.64 -1.47
C ARG A 504 -9.70 1.70 -2.05
N GLN A 505 -10.09 2.96 -1.99
CA GLN A 505 -9.34 4.10 -2.51
C GLN A 505 -8.45 4.81 -1.47
N GLN A 506 -8.55 4.40 -0.21
CA GLN A 506 -7.75 4.99 0.87
C GLN A 506 -6.26 4.64 0.72
N MET A 507 -5.42 5.68 0.69
CA MET A 507 -3.96 5.58 0.74
C MET A 507 -3.43 5.97 2.12
N ASN A 508 -3.92 5.26 3.15
CA ASN A 508 -3.56 5.50 4.55
C ASN A 508 -2.05 5.47 4.79
N MET A 509 -1.51 6.42 5.56
CA MET A 509 -0.09 6.43 5.91
C MET A 509 0.14 5.59 7.17
N HIS A 510 0.90 4.51 7.04
CA HIS A 510 1.16 3.55 8.12
C HIS A 510 2.57 3.69 8.68
N ARG A 511 2.70 3.53 9.99
CA ARG A 511 3.96 3.21 10.66
C ARG A 511 3.74 2.13 11.70
N MET A 512 4.53 1.06 11.61
CA MET A 512 4.48 -0.07 12.53
C MET A 512 5.83 -0.21 13.24
N ILE A 513 5.78 -0.53 14.52
CA ILE A 513 6.95 -0.87 15.34
C ILE A 513 6.62 -2.06 16.23
N THR A 514 7.62 -2.84 16.65
CA THR A 514 7.43 -3.95 17.58
C THR A 514 8.28 -3.76 18.83
N THR A 515 7.73 -4.10 19.99
CA THR A 515 8.44 -4.05 21.26
C THR A 515 9.37 -5.27 21.41
N GLU A 516 10.63 -5.11 21.04
CA GLU A 516 11.65 -6.16 21.19
C GLU A 516 12.14 -6.19 22.66
N PRO A 517 11.85 -7.24 23.45
CA PRO A 517 12.10 -7.23 24.89
C PRO A 517 13.58 -7.08 25.24
N ASP A 518 14.48 -7.57 24.39
CA ASP A 518 15.93 -7.53 24.61
C ASP A 518 16.58 -6.22 24.12
N LYS A 519 15.79 -5.29 23.58
CA LYS A 519 16.30 -4.00 23.11
C LYS A 519 16.73 -3.15 24.30
N MET A 520 18.01 -2.80 24.33
CA MET A 520 18.59 -1.90 25.33
C MET A 520 18.45 -0.42 24.93
N SER A 521 18.55 0.47 25.92
CA SER A 521 18.78 1.90 25.74
C SER A 521 20.09 2.18 24.99
N SER A 522 20.27 3.39 24.47
CA SER A 522 21.45 3.76 23.67
C SER A 522 22.77 3.69 24.45
N ASP A 523 22.72 3.86 25.77
CA ASP A 523 23.84 3.71 26.70
C ASP A 523 23.97 2.28 27.25
N GLY A 524 23.05 1.36 26.91
CA GLY A 524 23.10 -0.04 27.28
C GLY A 524 22.79 -0.35 28.75
N THR A 525 22.21 0.61 29.48
CA THR A 525 21.98 0.52 30.93
C THR A 525 20.62 -0.08 31.30
N GLU A 526 19.60 0.15 30.48
CA GLU A 526 18.21 -0.23 30.76
C GLU A 526 17.57 -0.91 29.55
N TYR A 527 16.56 -1.76 29.80
CA TYR A 527 15.73 -2.29 28.71
C TYR A 527 14.79 -1.18 28.22
N TYR A 528 14.85 -0.90 26.92
CA TYR A 528 14.11 0.19 26.27
C TYR A 528 12.59 0.08 26.44
N TRP A 529 12.08 -1.15 26.54
CA TRP A 529 10.66 -1.47 26.69
C TRP A 529 10.31 -2.03 28.08
N ASP A 530 11.11 -1.76 29.13
CA ASP A 530 10.73 -2.08 30.52
C ASP A 530 9.56 -1.22 31.01
N ASP A 531 9.09 -1.52 32.21
CA ASP A 531 8.04 -0.79 32.91
C ASP A 531 8.33 0.72 32.91
N PRO A 532 7.43 1.57 32.38
CA PRO A 532 7.60 3.02 32.35
C PRO A 532 7.90 3.64 33.71
N ARG A 533 7.53 3.00 34.83
CA ARG A 533 7.86 3.48 36.18
C ARG A 533 9.35 3.36 36.52
N LYS A 534 10.09 2.49 35.82
CA LYS A 534 11.53 2.30 35.95
C LYS A 534 12.31 3.16 34.96
N VAL A 535 11.95 3.06 33.68
CA VAL A 535 12.75 3.61 32.55
C VAL A 535 12.15 4.87 31.93
N GLY A 536 10.98 5.28 32.41
CA GLY A 536 10.23 6.40 31.86
C GLY A 536 10.36 7.70 32.66
N SER A 537 9.89 8.78 32.05
CA SER A 537 9.83 10.10 32.69
C SER A 537 8.45 10.35 33.30
N LYS A 538 8.43 10.95 34.50
CA LYS A 538 7.19 11.39 35.16
C LYS A 538 6.55 12.52 34.35
N VAL A 539 5.26 12.38 34.06
CA VAL A 539 4.41 13.37 33.40
C VAL A 539 3.32 13.78 34.38
N THR A 540 3.25 15.07 34.70
CA THR A 540 2.24 15.64 35.59
C THR A 540 1.21 16.39 34.76
N ALA A 541 -0.06 16.07 34.93
CA ALA A 541 -1.18 16.75 34.31
C ALA A 541 -1.52 18.05 35.08
N SER A 542 -2.34 18.91 34.48
CA SER A 542 -2.76 20.18 35.07
C SER A 542 -3.57 20.04 36.35
N ASP A 543 -4.24 18.90 36.55
CA ASP A 543 -5.00 18.57 37.76
C ASP A 543 -4.13 17.99 38.90
N GLY A 544 -2.81 17.90 38.70
CA GLY A 544 -1.86 17.32 39.65
C GLY A 544 -1.74 15.79 39.59
N SER A 545 -2.59 15.11 38.82
CA SER A 545 -2.42 13.68 38.55
C SER A 545 -1.13 13.45 37.75
N TYR A 546 -0.53 12.26 37.90
CA TYR A 546 0.70 11.95 37.18
C TYR A 546 0.73 10.50 36.70
N TYR A 547 1.58 10.25 35.71
CA TYR A 547 1.90 8.93 35.20
C TYR A 547 3.34 8.93 34.68
N TYR A 548 3.88 7.76 34.32
CA TYR A 548 5.19 7.66 33.71
C TYR A 548 5.07 7.33 32.23
N ARG A 549 5.90 7.97 31.41
CA ARG A 549 5.97 7.73 29.96
C ARG A 549 7.35 7.18 29.62
N GLY A 550 7.38 5.97 29.07
CA GLY A 550 8.60 5.32 28.61
C GLY A 550 9.23 6.00 27.39
N PRO A 551 10.39 5.50 26.94
CA PRO A 551 11.06 5.93 25.73
C PRO A 551 10.14 5.91 24.48
N GLY A 552 10.40 6.81 23.54
CA GLY A 552 9.58 6.97 22.33
C GLY A 552 10.21 6.36 21.09
N SER A 553 9.55 5.40 20.46
CA SER A 553 10.01 4.78 19.21
C SER A 553 9.09 5.11 18.04
N GLY A 554 9.66 5.46 16.89
CA GLY A 554 8.87 5.96 15.77
C GLY A 554 9.73 6.51 14.63
N THR A 555 9.29 7.59 14.01
CA THR A 555 9.99 8.22 12.87
C THR A 555 9.83 9.74 12.88
N SER A 556 10.91 10.43 12.50
CA SER A 556 10.94 11.89 12.28
C SER A 556 10.41 12.31 10.91
N THR A 557 10.11 11.35 10.03
CA THR A 557 9.69 11.54 8.63
C THR A 557 8.41 10.77 8.33
N PHE A 558 7.41 10.85 9.23
CA PHE A 558 6.17 10.08 9.10
C PHE A 558 5.42 10.47 7.82
N ILE A 559 5.18 11.75 7.60
CA ILE A 559 4.63 12.26 6.34
C ILE A 559 5.12 13.69 6.09
N THR A 560 5.46 14.03 4.86
CA THR A 560 5.78 15.43 4.48
C THR A 560 4.52 16.28 4.58
N HIS A 561 4.63 17.55 4.95
CA HIS A 561 3.45 18.44 4.93
C HIS A 561 2.80 18.61 3.56
N SER A 562 3.58 18.51 2.48
CA SER A 562 3.05 18.50 1.11
C SER A 562 2.08 17.33 0.90
N ARG A 563 2.50 16.09 1.21
CA ARG A 563 1.64 14.90 1.12
C ARG A 563 0.45 14.93 2.08
N LEU A 564 0.65 15.44 3.30
CA LEU A 564 -0.43 15.64 4.26
C LEU A 564 -1.58 16.48 3.68
N ARG A 565 -1.27 17.47 2.81
CA ARG A 565 -2.25 18.33 2.13
C ARG A 565 -2.72 17.82 0.77
N SER A 566 -2.17 16.71 0.27
CA SER A 566 -2.37 16.27 -1.12
C SER A 566 -3.60 15.37 -1.35
N ARG A 567 -4.16 14.81 -0.27
CA ARG A 567 -5.30 13.88 -0.26
C ARG A 567 -6.25 14.24 0.89
N ASN A 568 -7.14 13.33 1.30
CA ASN A 568 -8.11 13.58 2.36
C ASN A 568 -7.55 13.23 3.75
N PHE A 569 -6.25 13.43 4.01
CA PHE A 569 -5.70 13.24 5.36
C PHE A 569 -6.21 14.29 6.35
N ILE A 570 -6.46 15.50 5.84
CA ILE A 570 -7.17 16.58 6.52
C ILE A 570 -8.45 16.82 5.74
N LYS A 571 -9.61 16.59 6.36
CA LYS A 571 -10.94 16.76 5.75
C LYS A 571 -11.84 17.41 6.80
N GLY A 572 -12.54 18.48 6.44
CA GLY A 572 -13.29 19.27 7.43
C GLY A 572 -12.44 19.91 8.53
N ASP A 573 -11.14 20.12 8.27
CA ASP A 573 -10.12 20.52 9.27
C ASP A 573 -9.89 19.49 10.41
N ASP A 574 -10.31 18.25 10.16
CA ASP A 574 -10.12 17.13 11.06
C ASP A 574 -9.10 16.13 10.51
N ALA A 575 -8.37 15.48 11.41
CA ALA A 575 -7.48 14.36 11.10
C ALA A 575 -7.72 13.21 12.08
N PHE A 576 -7.82 12.00 11.52
CA PHE A 576 -8.03 10.78 12.29
C PHE A 576 -6.76 9.92 12.30
N PHE A 577 -6.23 9.69 13.50
CA PHE A 577 -5.20 8.70 13.73
C PHE A 577 -5.82 7.42 14.28
N LEU A 578 -5.47 6.27 13.69
CA LEU A 578 -5.97 4.96 14.08
C LEU A 578 -4.82 4.16 14.70
N PHE A 579 -5.07 3.58 15.87
CA PHE A 579 -4.04 2.87 16.64
C PHE A 579 -4.47 1.45 16.98
N SER A 580 -3.49 0.54 17.01
CA SER A 580 -3.65 -0.82 17.51
C SER A 580 -2.34 -1.29 18.13
N LEU A 581 -2.42 -2.08 19.19
CA LEU A 581 -1.28 -2.75 19.80
C LEU A 581 -1.66 -4.23 19.95
N GLU A 582 -0.99 -5.11 19.20
CA GLU A 582 -1.31 -6.54 19.13
C GLU A 582 -0.09 -7.40 19.41
N ASP A 583 -0.31 -8.52 20.11
CA ASP A 583 0.71 -9.54 20.29
C ASP A 583 0.96 -10.27 18.97
N ILE A 584 2.22 -10.31 18.53
CA ILE A 584 2.65 -11.04 17.34
C ILE A 584 3.71 -12.10 17.66
N SER A 585 3.78 -12.54 18.92
CA SER A 585 4.78 -13.51 19.39
C SER A 585 4.61 -14.87 18.71
N ASN A 586 3.42 -15.20 18.22
CA ASN A 586 3.15 -16.39 17.42
C ASN A 586 3.98 -16.45 16.12
N LEU A 587 4.46 -15.31 15.60
CA LEU A 587 5.32 -15.23 14.42
C LEU A 587 6.79 -15.55 14.69
N LEU A 588 7.16 -15.78 15.97
CA LEU A 588 8.49 -16.30 16.34
C LEU A 588 8.64 -17.78 15.99
N VAL A 589 7.53 -18.52 15.94
CA VAL A 589 7.55 -19.93 15.57
C VAL A 589 7.87 -20.04 14.08
N SER A 590 8.90 -20.82 13.75
CA SER A 590 9.26 -21.12 12.37
C SER A 590 8.06 -21.71 11.63
N GLN A 591 7.82 -21.23 10.41
CA GLN A 591 6.74 -21.78 9.59
C GLN A 591 7.05 -23.25 9.25
N PRO A 592 6.03 -24.13 9.24
CA PRO A 592 6.26 -25.54 8.94
C PRO A 592 6.75 -25.70 7.50
N VAL A 593 7.73 -26.59 7.31
CA VAL A 593 8.20 -27.00 5.99
C VAL A 593 7.38 -28.21 5.53
N PRO A 594 6.78 -28.18 4.33
CA PRO A 594 6.02 -29.31 3.80
C PRO A 594 6.84 -30.60 3.74
N PRO A 595 6.26 -31.78 4.05
CA PRO A 595 6.98 -33.05 4.00
C PRO A 595 7.62 -33.34 2.63
N SER A 596 6.99 -32.87 1.54
CA SER A 596 7.50 -32.97 0.18
C SER A 596 8.85 -32.27 -0.03
N ALA A 597 9.15 -31.23 0.76
CA ALA A 597 10.42 -30.51 0.69
C ALA A 597 11.54 -31.17 1.52
N VAL A 598 11.18 -32.04 2.47
CA VAL A 598 12.15 -32.78 3.30
C VAL A 598 12.76 -33.97 2.54
N HIS A 599 12.06 -34.49 1.52
CA HIS A 599 12.51 -35.65 0.75
C HIS A 599 13.52 -35.34 -0.37
N ASP A 600 13.65 -34.07 -0.80
CA ASP A 600 14.56 -33.70 -1.90
C ASP A 600 16.02 -33.49 -1.45
N ASP A 601 16.26 -33.27 -0.15
CA ASP A 601 17.62 -33.10 0.41
C ASP A 601 18.23 -34.44 0.89
N GLY A 602 17.41 -35.49 0.99
CA GLY A 602 17.81 -36.82 1.49
C GLY A 602 18.36 -37.78 0.42
N SER A 603 18.24 -37.47 -0.87
CA SER A 603 18.57 -38.40 -1.95
C SER A 603 20.01 -38.30 -2.49
N LEU A 604 20.84 -37.37 -1.98
CA LEU A 604 22.24 -37.21 -2.43
C LEU A 604 23.30 -37.66 -1.40
N VAL A 605 22.91 -38.15 -0.22
CA VAL A 605 23.86 -38.57 0.83
C VAL A 605 23.89 -40.10 1.06
N LYS A 606 23.10 -40.90 0.31
CA LYS A 606 23.01 -42.35 0.51
C LYS A 606 23.47 -43.23 -0.65
N ALA A 607 24.43 -42.75 -1.45
CA ALA A 607 25.06 -43.55 -2.51
C ALA A 607 26.60 -43.51 -2.49
N ALA A 608 27.21 -43.32 -1.32
CA ALA A 608 28.66 -43.40 -1.15
C ALA A 608 29.04 -43.97 0.22
N ALA A 609 28.56 -45.16 0.55
CA ALA A 609 29.09 -45.94 1.66
C ALA A 609 28.63 -47.40 1.53
N ASP A 610 29.18 -48.13 0.57
CA ASP A 610 29.36 -49.57 0.74
C ASP A 610 30.39 -50.12 -0.26
N GLN A 611 31.60 -50.35 0.24
CA GLN A 611 32.47 -51.49 -0.10
C GLN A 611 33.78 -51.35 0.69
N GLY A 612 33.91 -52.17 1.71
CA GLY A 612 35.15 -52.34 2.47
C GLY A 612 36.00 -53.51 2.00
N ALA A 613 37.17 -53.61 2.64
CA ALA A 613 38.13 -54.73 2.74
C ALA A 613 39.42 -54.61 1.87
N PRO A 614 40.54 -55.28 2.23
CA PRO A 614 41.60 -54.70 3.08
C PRO A 614 43.07 -54.98 2.63
N TYR A 615 44.03 -54.34 3.35
CA TYR A 615 45.42 -54.74 3.65
C TYR A 615 46.41 -55.24 2.55
N GLY A 616 47.63 -54.67 2.53
CA GLY A 616 48.83 -55.35 2.01
C GLY A 616 49.94 -54.41 1.49
N ALA A 617 51.19 -54.64 1.91
CA ALA A 617 52.33 -53.73 1.85
C ALA A 617 53.35 -54.02 0.73
N ALA A 618 54.29 -53.06 0.58
CA ALA A 618 55.71 -53.19 0.18
C ALA A 618 56.19 -52.93 -1.28
N SER A 619 56.99 -51.86 -1.39
CA SER A 619 58.35 -51.72 -2.00
C SER A 619 58.64 -51.79 -3.52
N ASN A 620 59.17 -50.65 -3.99
CA ASN A 620 60.40 -50.40 -4.80
C ASN A 620 60.55 -50.75 -6.31
N LEU A 621 60.80 -49.66 -7.05
CA LEU A 621 61.94 -49.35 -7.95
C LEU A 621 62.05 -50.03 -9.34
N THR A 622 61.96 -49.20 -10.40
CA THR A 622 62.93 -48.95 -11.52
C THR A 622 62.17 -48.48 -12.78
N ALA A 623 62.50 -47.29 -13.29
CA ALA A 623 63.16 -47.03 -14.59
C ALA A 623 62.25 -47.27 -15.84
N VAL A 624 62.17 -46.47 -16.90
CA VAL A 624 62.94 -45.33 -17.41
C VAL A 624 62.14 -44.75 -18.60
N THR A 625 62.24 -43.44 -18.78
CA THR A 625 62.01 -42.59 -19.97
C THR A 625 61.28 -43.12 -21.22
N ALA A 626 60.25 -42.37 -21.66
CA ALA A 626 60.26 -41.57 -22.91
C ALA A 626 58.82 -41.27 -23.35
N MET A 627 58.50 -39.98 -23.57
CA MET A 627 57.44 -39.39 -24.42
C MET A 627 56.87 -38.10 -23.81
N ALA A 628 57.76 -37.15 -23.49
CA ALA A 628 57.41 -35.83 -22.96
C ALA A 628 57.00 -34.80 -24.03
N ALA A 629 56.50 -35.23 -25.19
CA ALA A 629 56.13 -34.32 -26.28
C ALA A 629 54.63 -34.33 -26.65
N PHE A 630 53.81 -35.24 -26.12
CA PHE A 630 52.39 -35.35 -26.50
C PHE A 630 51.39 -34.88 -25.43
N VAL A 631 51.82 -34.70 -24.17
CA VAL A 631 50.91 -34.31 -23.07
C VAL A 631 50.68 -32.79 -23.00
N ALA A 632 51.64 -31.97 -23.43
CA ALA A 632 51.50 -30.52 -23.41
C ALA A 632 50.51 -29.98 -24.47
N ALA A 633 50.46 -30.61 -25.65
CA ALA A 633 49.52 -30.22 -26.72
C ALA A 633 48.08 -30.64 -26.41
N ALA A 634 47.87 -31.81 -25.80
CA ALA A 634 46.55 -32.28 -25.39
C ALA A 634 45.97 -31.45 -24.24
N MET A 635 46.79 -31.04 -23.28
CA MET A 635 46.38 -30.15 -22.18
C MET A 635 45.99 -28.74 -22.66
N LEU A 636 46.65 -28.22 -23.70
CA LEU A 636 46.32 -26.91 -24.28
C LEU A 636 44.97 -26.93 -25.03
N VAL A 637 44.67 -28.01 -25.77
CA VAL A 637 43.40 -28.16 -26.50
C VAL A 637 42.23 -28.36 -25.53
N VAL A 638 42.43 -29.13 -24.44
CA VAL A 638 41.42 -29.30 -23.39
C VAL A 638 41.20 -27.99 -22.63
N ALA A 639 42.24 -27.21 -22.34
CA ALA A 639 42.11 -25.89 -21.71
C ALA A 639 41.36 -24.87 -22.60
N ILE A 640 41.60 -24.89 -23.92
CA ILE A 640 40.89 -24.03 -24.89
C ILE A 640 39.41 -24.45 -25.04
N LEU A 641 39.11 -25.75 -24.99
CA LEU A 641 37.72 -26.25 -25.03
C LEU A 641 36.97 -25.95 -23.73
N ILE A 642 37.62 -26.05 -22.56
CA ILE A 642 37.04 -25.67 -21.26
C ILE A 642 36.83 -24.15 -21.19
N ALA A 643 37.78 -23.33 -21.67
CA ALA A 643 37.62 -21.88 -21.75
C ALA A 643 36.55 -21.47 -22.77
N GLY A 644 36.45 -22.18 -23.89
CA GLY A 644 35.44 -21.96 -24.93
C GLY A 644 34.03 -22.32 -24.47
N ASN A 645 33.85 -23.44 -23.75
CA ASN A 645 32.58 -23.79 -23.13
C ASN A 645 32.26 -22.87 -21.94
N ALA A 646 33.24 -22.52 -21.10
CA ALA A 646 33.02 -21.55 -20.03
C ALA A 646 32.60 -20.17 -20.58
N TRP A 647 33.19 -19.71 -21.68
CA TRP A 647 32.80 -18.45 -22.35
C TRP A 647 31.43 -18.56 -23.04
N ARG A 648 31.11 -19.71 -23.66
CA ARG A 648 29.80 -19.95 -24.29
C ARG A 648 28.68 -20.12 -23.25
N THR A 649 28.95 -20.70 -22.08
CA THR A 649 28.02 -20.77 -20.94
C THR A 649 27.91 -19.42 -20.22
N ARG A 650 28.98 -18.61 -20.14
CA ARG A 650 28.95 -17.24 -19.61
C ARG A 650 28.21 -16.25 -20.51
N ARG A 651 28.16 -16.52 -21.83
CA ARG A 651 27.37 -15.76 -22.81
C ARG A 651 25.91 -16.23 -22.90
N ARG A 652 25.62 -17.46 -22.43
CA ARG A 652 24.25 -18.00 -22.31
C ARG A 652 23.61 -17.68 -20.95
N ASN A 653 24.40 -17.54 -19.88
CA ASN A 653 23.96 -17.04 -18.56
C ASN A 653 23.95 -15.50 -18.46
N GLN A 654 23.87 -14.83 -19.61
CA GLN A 654 23.49 -13.42 -19.70
C GLN A 654 22.06 -13.28 -20.23
N GLU A 655 21.22 -14.30 -19.99
CA GLU A 655 19.82 -14.05 -19.65
C GLU A 655 19.85 -13.38 -18.29
N LYS A 656 19.63 -12.06 -18.27
CA LYS A 656 19.60 -11.29 -17.03
C LYS A 656 18.48 -11.86 -16.16
N ASP A 657 18.84 -12.41 -15.02
CA ASP A 657 17.93 -12.43 -13.89
C ASP A 657 17.71 -10.98 -13.50
N ASP A 658 16.59 -10.43 -13.93
CA ASP A 658 16.19 -9.06 -13.65
C ASP A 658 15.74 -8.95 -12.18
N VAL A 659 16.73 -8.98 -11.29
CA VAL A 659 16.57 -8.64 -9.89
C VAL A 659 16.58 -7.12 -9.78
N VAL A 660 15.49 -6.56 -9.29
CA VAL A 660 15.32 -5.12 -9.12
C VAL A 660 15.63 -4.77 -7.66
N ILE A 661 16.54 -3.81 -7.42
CA ILE A 661 17.06 -3.49 -6.08
C ILE A 661 16.66 -2.08 -5.66
N ILE A 662 16.16 -1.90 -4.44
CA ILE A 662 16.03 -0.62 -3.74
C ILE A 662 17.00 -0.60 -2.56
N GLN A 663 17.99 0.31 -2.58
CA GLN A 663 18.89 0.56 -1.45
C GLN A 663 18.39 1.72 -0.57
N GLY A 664 18.27 1.50 0.75
CA GLY A 664 18.13 2.54 1.77
C GLY A 664 19.49 3.12 2.19
N MET A 665 19.58 4.45 2.37
CA MET A 665 20.81 5.18 2.76
C MET A 665 20.99 5.29 4.29
N PRO A 666 22.23 5.38 4.85
CA PRO A 666 22.91 6.69 5.04
C PRO A 666 24.47 6.71 4.90
N GLY A 667 25.05 7.91 4.66
CA GLY A 667 26.32 8.39 5.29
C GLY A 667 27.69 8.22 4.60
N PHE A 668 28.26 9.33 4.09
CA PHE A 668 29.67 9.79 3.94
C PHE A 668 30.88 8.82 3.84
N MET A 669 31.66 8.92 2.75
CA MET A 669 33.04 9.46 2.71
C MET A 669 33.57 9.57 1.25
N GLU A 670 34.36 10.60 1.00
CA GLU A 670 34.99 10.99 -0.27
C GLU A 670 36.14 10.05 -0.71
N VAL A 671 36.47 10.03 -2.01
CA VAL A 671 37.76 10.51 -2.57
C VAL A 671 37.70 10.44 -4.11
N SER A 672 38.16 11.53 -4.71
CA SER A 672 38.40 11.87 -6.13
C SER A 672 39.36 10.93 -6.86
N VAL A 673 39.18 10.72 -8.18
CA VAL A 673 40.18 11.00 -9.24
C VAL A 673 39.49 11.18 -10.61
N SER A 674 40.04 12.14 -11.37
CA SER A 674 39.62 12.78 -12.61
C SER A 674 39.97 12.05 -13.92
N GLN A 675 39.20 12.38 -14.97
CA GLN A 675 39.54 12.55 -16.40
C GLN A 675 40.04 11.37 -17.27
N ALA A 676 39.19 10.99 -18.24
CA ALA A 676 39.36 11.11 -19.70
C ALA A 676 38.24 10.23 -20.34
N ILE A 677 37.55 10.52 -21.44
CA ILE A 677 37.99 10.92 -22.79
C ILE A 677 36.78 11.53 -23.52
N LYS A 678 36.93 12.78 -23.97
CA LYS A 678 36.18 13.34 -25.11
C LYS A 678 36.85 12.83 -26.39
N SER A 679 36.18 12.00 -27.19
CA SER A 679 36.31 11.93 -28.68
C SER A 679 35.76 10.63 -29.27
N ILE A 680 34.43 10.45 -29.34
CA ILE A 680 33.80 9.56 -30.33
C ILE A 680 32.48 10.19 -30.82
N HIS A 681 32.55 11.42 -31.34
CA HIS A 681 31.41 12.11 -31.95
C HIS A 681 31.76 12.73 -33.33
N LYS A 682 32.65 12.08 -34.09
CA LYS A 682 32.97 12.50 -35.47
C LYS A 682 32.99 11.37 -36.52
N ILE A 683 32.45 10.18 -36.22
CA ILE A 683 32.38 9.07 -37.18
C ILE A 683 30.94 8.64 -37.51
N ALA A 684 29.95 8.93 -36.65
CA ALA A 684 28.56 8.54 -36.89
C ALA A 684 27.78 9.46 -37.86
N PHE A 685 28.31 10.64 -38.20
CA PHE A 685 27.61 11.61 -39.07
C PHE A 685 27.90 11.46 -40.58
N LYS A 686 28.80 10.54 -40.96
CA LYS A 686 29.18 10.30 -42.37
C LYS A 686 28.59 9.03 -42.98
N LEU A 687 27.87 8.20 -42.21
CA LEU A 687 27.28 6.95 -42.70
C LEU A 687 25.77 7.03 -42.99
N VAL A 688 25.08 8.07 -42.53
CA VAL A 688 23.62 8.22 -42.73
C VAL A 688 23.27 8.96 -44.02
N ILE A 689 24.18 9.80 -44.53
CA ILE A 689 23.93 10.63 -45.73
C ILE A 689 24.06 9.83 -47.04
N THR A 690 24.77 8.70 -47.04
CA THR A 690 24.96 7.87 -48.23
C THR A 690 23.79 6.90 -48.48
N TYR A 691 22.92 6.67 -47.49
CA TYR A 691 21.84 5.67 -47.59
C TYR A 691 20.48 6.27 -48.04
N CYS A 692 20.31 7.59 -47.99
CA CYS A 692 19.05 8.25 -48.38
C CYS A 692 19.00 8.74 -49.84
N ALA A 693 20.04 8.47 -50.65
CA ALA A 693 20.12 8.95 -52.03
C ALA A 693 19.63 7.94 -53.10
N SER A 694 19.17 6.73 -52.74
CA SER A 694 18.84 5.67 -53.71
C SER A 694 17.35 5.41 -53.98
N LEU A 695 16.42 6.20 -53.43
CA LEU A 695 14.98 5.98 -53.67
C LEU A 695 14.34 7.21 -54.31
N LYS A 696 14.47 7.30 -55.64
CA LYS A 696 13.61 8.11 -56.53
C LYS A 696 12.51 7.22 -57.08
N VAL A 697 11.23 7.57 -56.82
CA VAL A 697 10.14 7.34 -57.79
C VAL A 697 9.20 8.55 -57.73
N GLN A 698 9.01 9.15 -58.91
CA GLN A 698 8.14 10.28 -59.22
C GLN A 698 6.68 9.84 -59.29
N GLN A 699 5.75 10.71 -58.87
CA GLN A 699 4.66 11.18 -59.74
C GLN A 699 3.97 12.43 -59.18
N THR A 700 3.56 13.28 -60.11
CA THR A 700 3.14 14.68 -59.97
C THR A 700 1.68 14.79 -60.42
N VAL A 701 0.78 15.41 -59.65
CA VAL A 701 -0.42 16.19 -60.11
C VAL A 701 -0.85 17.11 -58.94
N THR A 702 -0.54 18.42 -58.92
CA THR A 702 -1.37 19.62 -59.23
C THR A 702 -2.63 19.78 -58.34
N LEU A 703 -2.64 20.60 -57.26
CA LEU A 703 -2.89 22.07 -57.11
C LEU A 703 -4.37 22.53 -57.18
N ILE A 704 -4.76 23.37 -56.20
CA ILE A 704 -5.96 24.23 -56.03
C ILE A 704 -7.18 23.47 -55.45
N GLU A 705 -7.82 23.82 -54.32
CA GLU A 705 -7.99 25.05 -53.53
C GLU A 705 -8.02 24.72 -52.02
#